data_AF-A0A835L0X5-F1
#
_entry.id   AF-A0A835L0X5-F1
#
_cell.length_a   1.000
_cell.length_b   1.000
_cell.length_c   1.000
_cell.angle_alpha   90.00
_cell.angle_beta   90.00
_cell.angle_gamma   90.00
#
_symmetry.space_group_name_H-M   'P 1'
#
loop_
_entity.id
_entity.type
_entity.pdbx_description
1 polymer ?
#
loop_
_entity_poly.entity_id
_entity_poly.type
_entity_poly.pdbx_seq_one_letter_code
_entity_poly.pdbx_strand_id
1 'polypeptide(L)'
;MMQDTGDLRVEVNFTPDTLYLNWTTTFPGVTVCEEYSTKLALRKFNKLFPDLLSPLDYDFRWYLTDTLFGRGQCSQATCIPCGRSVACDVPWRTIIEQVHKSCQEMVSECRYNDVEFPCCEYFREVDSEHGSCFSFNTLQHKGENSLFVLNRTTGPGVLTFRLLSDAEISIHSPEELSTYYLDGKLKEIVHTFIENHVSLLFSVVEIVNGEQLRMEPIEVYSYGACRLAETTKEFYQQCGCVHPVRDLSYKNVYCNFSGITCWDLYEGQKEKQGAEKIAKVNCLPSCVESELKTIYYSKRWEKDENTVGTLVEVRMASLPTLRYQRNLLRDKLDLVVAVGGIGGLFFSASVLSFLVAMGNTESNVTSGVKKQAGTSQQKMYKLVDIKGGGLLVDMMKRALQNKQYAEIDHAIKTKVEPFLYNKGKGRYIPISHLVLLRNKERSRHKLLPPLRGMENPDEEFDVEKDWPLVTQEEYDANPSGYRELCWDLKERGAVGETILHLCLLNASSLLANLAKRLLRFYPKLINDVYMGDEYYGESVLHITIVNEDPTMVKFLLDAGANYHERCYGNFMCPEDQKASRNDSFDHEWVNVQPETNYNGYVYWGEYPLSFAACLGQEECYRLILARGADPDKQDTNGNTVLHMLVIYEKMETFDMAFEVGASLNIRNVLNLTPLTLAAKLARTEMFFHILNIEREIYWQIGATTCAAYPLGQVDTIDTETGCICKDSALNLVVFGEKDEHLGLLEGMLIDLLKTKWNTFVKFRFYRQFILFSCYFLISLVCFTLRPGPPDRALNTTALNATVGPLNDTDLVIEVENCTIPLNGSEFDPGAVEIMNGSKPDGPQCARFKSHSKEKDKDKRPRESDMEGWWEDLTEDCRLMNFESWQAKVRISAELLLWVGALAYVGAALREARFLGLKMFIENLSTVPSRVMFLLSCILMLVLPTLRLWCADEEEDHLAVIIMLTTAPYFLFFCRGFKTVGPFVVMIYRMVMGDLLRFVCIYLVFVMGFSQAYYIIFLSFDNPNTPEGVDDSVSNPMPSPMESIMAMFLMSLTSFSDYYGAFDRTDHEIEAKLLFVVYMIIVAILLVNMLIAMMGNTYQKIAETRNEWQRQWARIVLVVERGVPPAQRLKNLLAYSQPMANGKRALVLRINQKDEDKEEMKEILEMKRTHERIVAKRKQREAQLAAGKGHLPPTPARDYPITK
;
A
#
# COMPACT_ATOMS: atom_id res chain seq x y z
N MET A 1 -13.18 -26.06 -10.32
CA MET A 1 -13.69 -25.53 -11.61
C MET A 1 -14.30 -24.12 -11.41
N MET A 2 -13.50 -23.16 -10.91
CA MET A 2 -13.86 -21.73 -10.81
C MET A 2 -12.57 -20.92 -11.02
N GLN A 3 -12.10 -20.83 -12.25
CA GLN A 3 -10.93 -19.99 -12.56
C GLN A 3 -11.05 -19.21 -13.88
N ASP A 4 -12.28 -18.99 -14.36
CA ASP A 4 -12.56 -18.14 -15.54
C ASP A 4 -13.58 -17.03 -15.27
N THR A 5 -13.78 -16.63 -14.01
CA THR A 5 -14.47 -15.38 -13.68
C THR A 5 -13.55 -14.54 -12.81
N GLY A 6 -13.15 -13.38 -13.32
CA GLY A 6 -12.19 -12.47 -12.69
C GLY A 6 -12.51 -12.13 -11.24
N ASP A 7 -11.46 -12.02 -10.44
CA ASP A 7 -11.34 -11.20 -9.24
C ASP A 7 -12.58 -11.01 -8.34
N LEU A 8 -13.24 -12.11 -7.97
CA LEU A 8 -14.07 -12.16 -6.76
C LEU A 8 -13.34 -13.00 -5.70
N ARG A 9 -12.46 -12.35 -4.94
CA ARG A 9 -12.02 -12.89 -3.64
C ARG A 9 -13.23 -12.89 -2.72
N VAL A 10 -13.93 -14.02 -2.64
CA VAL A 10 -15.02 -14.20 -1.68
C VAL A 10 -14.39 -14.42 -0.30
N GLU A 11 -14.54 -13.45 0.58
CA GLU A 11 -14.07 -13.55 1.96
C GLU A 11 -14.93 -14.55 2.74
N VAL A 12 -14.30 -15.31 3.63
CA VAL A 12 -14.92 -16.39 4.37
C VAL A 12 -14.69 -16.16 5.85
N ASN A 13 -15.73 -16.32 6.66
CA ASN A 13 -15.66 -16.24 8.11
C ASN A 13 -15.77 -17.63 8.74
N PHE A 14 -15.02 -17.85 9.82
CA PHE A 14 -15.12 -19.05 10.65
C PHE A 14 -15.77 -18.66 11.98
N THR A 15 -16.98 -19.15 12.22
CA THR A 15 -17.70 -18.92 13.48
C THR A 15 -17.68 -20.18 14.33
N PRO A 16 -17.28 -20.12 15.61
CA PRO A 16 -17.37 -21.28 16.49
C PRO A 16 -18.85 -21.63 16.70
N ASP A 17 -19.24 -22.84 16.33
CA ASP A 17 -20.57 -23.37 16.58
C ASP A 17 -20.64 -23.94 18.00
N THR A 18 -21.38 -23.24 18.86
CA THR A 18 -21.58 -23.64 20.27
C THR A 18 -22.80 -24.54 20.47
N LEU A 19 -23.65 -24.69 19.46
CA LEU A 19 -24.83 -25.58 19.49
C LEU A 19 -24.46 -27.05 19.23
N TYR A 20 -23.18 -27.33 19.05
CA TYR A 20 -22.60 -28.61 18.69
C TYR A 20 -22.70 -29.70 19.79
N LEU A 21 -23.56 -29.60 20.81
CA LEU A 21 -23.57 -30.57 21.92
C LEU A 21 -24.24 -31.94 21.60
N ASN A 22 -24.90 -32.09 20.44
CA ASN A 22 -25.77 -33.23 20.08
C ASN A 22 -25.34 -34.04 18.84
N TRP A 23 -24.05 -34.30 18.63
CA TRP A 23 -23.56 -34.83 17.35
C TRP A 23 -22.55 -35.98 17.47
N THR A 24 -22.44 -36.67 16.34
CA THR A 24 -21.56 -37.79 16.01
C THR A 24 -20.32 -37.27 15.29
N THR A 25 -19.13 -37.50 15.83
CA THR A 25 -17.84 -37.06 15.26
C THR A 25 -17.16 -38.24 14.59
N THR A 26 -16.42 -38.06 13.50
CA THR A 26 -15.70 -39.18 12.86
C THR A 26 -14.33 -39.37 13.49
N PHE A 27 -13.92 -40.62 13.73
CA PHE A 27 -12.53 -40.93 14.07
C PHE A 27 -11.63 -40.60 12.86
N PRO A 28 -10.39 -40.09 13.02
CA PRO A 28 -9.54 -39.79 11.86
C PRO A 28 -9.12 -41.06 11.11
N GLY A 29 -8.63 -40.87 9.88
CA GLY A 29 -8.00 -41.91 9.10
C GLY A 29 -6.60 -42.22 9.63
N VAL A 30 -6.24 -43.51 9.69
CA VAL A 30 -4.89 -43.96 10.07
C VAL A 30 -4.32 -44.82 8.94
N THR A 31 -3.28 -44.33 8.28
CA THR A 31 -2.63 -45.02 7.17
C THR A 31 -1.27 -45.55 7.58
N VAL A 32 -1.03 -46.83 7.30
CA VAL A 32 0.21 -47.55 7.54
C VAL A 32 0.85 -47.88 6.19
N CYS A 33 2.01 -47.29 5.93
CA CYS A 33 2.82 -47.52 4.75
C CYS A 33 4.09 -48.30 5.12
N GLU A 34 4.56 -49.20 4.26
CA GLU A 34 5.83 -49.90 4.49
C GLU A 34 7.01 -48.92 4.49
N GLU A 35 7.78 -48.87 5.57
CA GLU A 35 9.03 -48.09 5.59
C GLU A 35 10.16 -48.94 5.01
N TYR A 36 10.81 -48.40 3.99
CA TYR A 36 11.76 -49.14 3.18
C TYR A 36 13.14 -49.25 3.85
N SER A 37 13.58 -50.49 4.13
CA SER A 37 14.96 -50.79 4.46
C SER A 37 15.71 -51.35 3.25
N THR A 38 16.59 -50.54 2.65
CA THR A 38 17.33 -50.90 1.43
C THR A 38 18.06 -52.24 1.56
N LYS A 39 18.64 -52.54 2.73
CA LYS A 39 19.38 -53.79 2.95
C LYS A 39 18.46 -55.01 2.98
N LEU A 40 17.26 -54.89 3.55
CA LEU A 40 16.31 -56.00 3.65
C LEU A 40 15.61 -56.25 2.31
N ALA A 41 15.20 -55.18 1.63
CA ALA A 41 14.60 -55.25 0.31
C ALA A 41 15.60 -55.79 -0.73
N LEU A 42 16.85 -55.32 -0.73
CA LEU A 42 17.91 -55.84 -1.60
C LEU A 42 18.17 -57.34 -1.37
N ARG A 43 18.10 -57.82 -0.11
CA ARG A 43 18.21 -59.26 0.20
C ARG A 43 17.03 -60.06 -0.34
N LYS A 44 15.80 -59.57 -0.16
CA LYS A 44 14.58 -60.21 -0.69
C LYS A 44 14.61 -60.23 -2.23
N PHE A 45 15.02 -59.13 -2.85
CA PHE A 45 15.12 -58.97 -4.30
C PHE A 45 16.22 -59.84 -4.91
N ASN A 46 17.42 -59.87 -4.32
CA ASN A 46 18.50 -60.80 -4.73
C ASN A 46 18.10 -62.28 -4.61
N LYS A 47 17.24 -62.62 -3.65
CA LYS A 47 16.75 -63.99 -3.47
C LYS A 47 15.73 -64.38 -4.55
N LEU A 48 14.86 -63.44 -4.95
CA LEU A 48 13.77 -63.67 -5.90
C LEU A 48 14.23 -63.54 -7.37
N PHE A 49 15.15 -62.62 -7.66
CA PHE A 49 15.61 -62.31 -9.02
C PHE A 49 17.15 -62.21 -9.11
N PRO A 50 17.89 -63.30 -8.81
CA PRO A 50 19.36 -63.28 -8.79
C PRO A 50 19.98 -62.95 -10.16
N ASP A 51 19.35 -63.41 -11.24
CA ASP A 51 19.87 -63.24 -12.61
C ASP A 51 19.84 -61.78 -13.08
N LEU A 52 18.87 -60.98 -12.59
CA LEU A 52 18.69 -59.57 -12.95
C LEU A 52 19.73 -58.65 -12.26
N LEU A 53 20.18 -59.02 -11.05
CA LEU A 53 21.08 -58.20 -10.22
C LEU A 53 22.55 -58.60 -10.32
N SER A 54 22.84 -59.84 -10.71
CA SER A 54 24.20 -60.39 -10.78
C SER A 54 25.19 -59.54 -11.61
N PRO A 55 24.82 -58.89 -12.74
CA PRO A 55 25.77 -58.12 -13.54
C PRO A 55 25.90 -56.65 -13.11
N LEU A 56 25.18 -56.21 -12.07
CA LEU A 56 25.06 -54.79 -11.69
C LEU A 56 25.96 -54.43 -10.50
N ASP A 57 26.55 -53.23 -10.52
CA ASP A 57 27.35 -52.66 -9.42
C ASP A 57 26.49 -52.33 -8.18
N TYR A 58 27.11 -52.27 -7.00
CA TYR A 58 26.43 -52.00 -5.72
C TYR A 58 25.57 -50.72 -5.75
N ASP A 59 26.12 -49.62 -6.28
CA ASP A 59 25.42 -48.34 -6.38
C ASP A 59 24.20 -48.43 -7.29
N PHE A 60 24.30 -49.22 -8.36
CA PHE A 60 23.21 -49.43 -9.31
C PHE A 60 22.12 -50.35 -8.72
N ARG A 61 22.50 -51.38 -7.98
CA ARG A 61 21.55 -52.22 -7.23
C ARG A 61 20.81 -51.38 -6.19
N TRP A 62 21.50 -50.45 -5.53
CA TRP A 62 20.92 -49.54 -4.56
C TRP A 62 19.89 -48.62 -5.22
N TYR A 63 20.26 -47.93 -6.31
CA TYR A 63 19.36 -47.05 -7.07
C TYR A 63 18.13 -47.79 -7.61
N LEU A 64 18.32 -48.98 -8.18
CA LEU A 64 17.22 -49.78 -8.72
C LEU A 64 16.26 -50.23 -7.61
N THR A 65 16.77 -50.52 -6.42
CA THR A 65 15.92 -50.84 -5.27
C THR A 65 15.22 -49.59 -4.72
N ASP A 66 15.86 -48.42 -4.72
CA ASP A 66 15.26 -47.14 -4.28
C ASP A 66 14.15 -46.64 -5.23
N THR A 67 14.31 -46.92 -6.52
CA THR A 67 13.31 -46.63 -7.56
C THR A 67 12.03 -47.47 -7.37
N LEU A 68 12.14 -48.71 -6.89
CA LEU A 68 10.98 -49.59 -6.63
C LEU A 68 10.04 -49.05 -5.53
N PHE A 69 10.56 -48.26 -4.59
CA PHE A 69 9.80 -47.69 -3.47
C PHE A 69 9.53 -46.18 -3.65
N GLY A 70 9.76 -45.65 -4.86
CA GLY A 70 9.32 -44.30 -5.27
C GLY A 70 10.18 -43.12 -4.79
N ARG A 71 11.41 -43.34 -4.29
CA ARG A 71 12.30 -42.27 -3.77
C ARG A 71 13.54 -41.96 -4.63
N GLY A 72 13.83 -42.76 -5.65
CA GLY A 72 15.06 -42.63 -6.45
C GLY A 72 15.17 -41.34 -7.27
N GLN A 73 16.15 -40.49 -6.96
CA GLN A 73 16.58 -39.40 -7.83
C GLN A 73 17.89 -39.74 -8.53
N CYS A 74 17.96 -39.53 -9.83
CA CYS A 74 19.18 -39.80 -10.57
C CYS A 74 20.16 -38.61 -10.58
N SER A 75 21.33 -38.77 -9.96
CA SER A 75 22.42 -37.82 -10.11
C SER A 75 23.07 -37.91 -11.51
N GLN A 76 23.62 -36.80 -12.03
CA GLN A 76 24.21 -36.72 -13.38
C GLN A 76 25.33 -37.75 -13.67
N ALA A 77 25.88 -38.40 -12.64
CA ALA A 77 26.97 -39.38 -12.77
C ALA A 77 26.50 -40.85 -12.81
N THR A 78 25.24 -41.15 -12.46
CA THR A 78 24.80 -42.53 -12.15
C THR A 78 23.67 -43.07 -13.04
N CYS A 79 23.09 -42.27 -13.94
CA CYS A 79 22.09 -42.74 -14.91
C CYS A 79 22.72 -43.41 -16.13
N ILE A 80 22.41 -44.70 -16.35
CA ILE A 80 22.82 -45.44 -17.55
C ILE A 80 21.59 -45.69 -18.42
N PRO A 81 21.63 -45.39 -19.74
CA PRO A 81 20.54 -45.70 -20.64
C PRO A 81 20.32 -47.21 -20.77
N CYS A 82 19.06 -47.61 -20.95
CA CYS A 82 18.68 -49.00 -21.09
C CYS A 82 19.48 -49.72 -22.19
N GLY A 83 19.91 -50.97 -21.93
CA GLY A 83 20.63 -51.81 -22.91
C GLY A 83 22.14 -52.00 -22.69
N ARG A 84 22.78 -51.38 -21.67
CA ARG A 84 24.20 -51.68 -21.32
C ARG A 84 24.38 -52.88 -20.39
N SER A 85 23.40 -53.19 -19.54
CA SER A 85 23.47 -54.30 -18.55
C SER A 85 22.11 -54.75 -17.97
N VAL A 86 21.01 -54.06 -18.27
CA VAL A 86 19.63 -54.41 -17.84
C VAL A 86 18.72 -54.54 -19.05
N ALA A 87 17.88 -55.58 -19.10
CA ALA A 87 16.87 -55.76 -20.14
C ALA A 87 15.75 -54.71 -20.02
N CYS A 88 15.32 -54.13 -21.14
CA CYS A 88 14.34 -53.04 -21.12
C CYS A 88 12.89 -53.49 -20.90
N ASP A 89 12.57 -54.75 -21.20
CA ASP A 89 11.21 -55.29 -21.20
C ASP A 89 10.84 -56.01 -19.90
N VAL A 90 11.35 -55.54 -18.76
CA VAL A 90 11.05 -56.12 -17.45
C VAL A 90 9.69 -55.61 -16.94
N PRO A 91 8.73 -56.50 -16.61
CA PRO A 91 7.44 -56.10 -16.06
C PRO A 91 7.58 -55.73 -14.57
N TRP A 92 7.89 -54.46 -14.30
CA TRP A 92 8.18 -53.95 -12.96
C TRP A 92 7.02 -54.11 -11.96
N ARG A 93 5.76 -54.05 -12.42
CA ARG A 93 4.60 -54.20 -11.53
C ARG A 93 4.54 -55.58 -10.85
N THR A 94 4.75 -56.66 -11.61
CA THR A 94 4.71 -58.04 -11.08
C THR A 94 5.82 -58.28 -10.07
N ILE A 95 6.95 -57.61 -10.24
CA ILE A 95 8.07 -57.65 -9.31
C ILE A 95 7.72 -56.93 -8.00
N ILE A 96 7.15 -55.73 -8.09
CA ILE A 96 6.76 -54.91 -6.93
C ILE A 96 5.75 -55.66 -6.06
N GLU A 97 4.73 -56.27 -6.65
CA GLU A 97 3.70 -57.04 -5.92
C GLU A 97 4.28 -58.24 -5.14
N GLN A 98 5.42 -58.79 -5.56
CA GLN A 98 6.10 -59.88 -4.85
C GLN A 98 7.11 -59.39 -3.79
N VAL A 99 7.60 -58.15 -3.95
CA VAL A 99 8.60 -57.54 -3.07
C VAL A 99 7.95 -56.82 -1.89
N HIS A 100 6.87 -56.07 -2.11
CA HIS A 100 6.12 -55.41 -1.03
C HIS A 100 5.46 -56.41 -0.07
N LYS A 101 5.26 -56.00 1.17
CA LYS A 101 4.57 -56.81 2.17
C LYS A 101 3.05 -56.72 2.02
N SER A 102 2.39 -57.85 2.27
CA SER A 102 0.92 -57.87 2.36
C SER A 102 0.42 -57.31 3.70
N CYS A 103 -0.86 -56.92 3.79
CA CYS A 103 -1.45 -56.41 5.03
C CYS A 103 -1.23 -57.36 6.24
N GLN A 104 -1.31 -58.68 6.01
CA GLN A 104 -1.13 -59.70 7.05
C GLN A 104 0.31 -59.76 7.60
N GLU A 105 1.29 -59.29 6.82
CA GLU A 105 2.69 -59.20 7.22
C GLU A 105 3.03 -57.85 7.89
N MET A 106 2.12 -56.88 7.82
CA MET A 106 2.31 -55.52 8.34
C MET A 106 1.58 -55.31 9.67
N VAL A 107 0.30 -55.69 9.74
CA VAL A 107 -0.60 -55.36 10.86
C VAL A 107 -1.30 -56.61 11.38
N SER A 108 -1.27 -56.81 12.69
CA SER A 108 -1.98 -57.88 13.42
C SER A 108 -2.63 -57.34 14.70
N GLU A 109 -3.46 -58.15 15.37
CA GLU A 109 -4.05 -57.84 16.69
C GLU A 109 -4.79 -56.47 16.76
N CYS A 110 -5.68 -56.17 15.81
CA CYS A 110 -6.40 -54.88 15.79
C CYS A 110 -7.59 -54.85 16.74
N ARG A 111 -7.70 -53.77 17.53
CA ARG A 111 -8.82 -53.49 18.42
C ARG A 111 -9.24 -52.03 18.30
N TYR A 112 -10.54 -51.80 18.40
CA TYR A 112 -11.11 -50.46 18.51
C TYR A 112 -11.94 -50.39 19.80
N ASN A 113 -11.59 -49.50 20.72
CA ASN A 113 -12.19 -49.43 22.06
C ASN A 113 -12.25 -50.81 22.75
N ASP A 114 -11.13 -51.53 22.74
CA ASP A 114 -10.97 -52.89 23.28
C ASP A 114 -11.79 -54.01 22.59
N VAL A 115 -12.51 -53.71 21.50
CA VAL A 115 -13.21 -54.71 20.69
C VAL A 115 -12.31 -55.16 19.53
N GLU A 116 -12.01 -56.46 19.48
CA GLU A 116 -11.22 -57.06 18.40
C GLU A 116 -11.96 -57.07 17.06
N PHE A 117 -11.25 -56.74 15.98
CA PHE A 117 -11.76 -56.82 14.61
C PHE A 117 -10.70 -57.35 13.64
N PRO A 118 -11.09 -57.97 12.52
CA PRO A 118 -10.15 -58.44 11.51
C PRO A 118 -9.41 -57.27 10.84
N CYS A 119 -8.10 -57.13 11.12
CA CYS A 119 -7.27 -56.01 10.65
C CYS A 119 -7.45 -55.69 9.17
N CYS A 120 -7.23 -56.66 8.28
CA CYS A 120 -7.19 -56.42 6.83
C CYS A 120 -8.57 -56.26 6.16
N GLU A 121 -9.66 -56.37 6.91
CA GLU A 121 -11.00 -56.00 6.41
C GLU A 121 -11.21 -54.47 6.49
N TYR A 122 -10.60 -53.83 7.49
CA TYR A 122 -10.74 -52.41 7.80
C TYR A 122 -9.51 -51.57 7.42
N PHE A 123 -8.30 -52.13 7.51
CA PHE A 123 -7.08 -51.58 6.93
C PHE A 123 -7.01 -51.97 5.45
N ARG A 124 -7.68 -51.16 4.61
CA ARG A 124 -7.81 -51.43 3.18
C ARG A 124 -6.71 -50.75 2.39
N GLU A 125 -6.38 -51.33 1.25
CA GLU A 125 -5.38 -50.77 0.34
C GLU A 125 -5.87 -49.44 -0.25
N VAL A 126 -4.97 -48.44 -0.20
CA VAL A 126 -5.14 -47.11 -0.78
C VAL A 126 -3.84 -46.74 -1.49
N ASP A 127 -3.99 -46.07 -2.64
CA ASP A 127 -2.85 -45.59 -3.42
C ASP A 127 -2.10 -44.49 -2.66
N SER A 128 -0.78 -44.49 -2.74
CA SER A 128 0.07 -43.42 -2.22
C SER A 128 1.22 -43.13 -3.17
N GLU A 129 2.04 -42.13 -2.86
CA GLU A 129 3.26 -41.83 -3.61
C GLU A 129 4.32 -42.94 -3.49
N HIS A 130 4.27 -43.73 -2.40
CA HIS A 130 5.20 -44.83 -2.08
C HIS A 130 4.66 -46.22 -2.45
N GLY A 131 3.43 -46.31 -2.96
CA GLY A 131 2.77 -47.55 -3.36
C GLY A 131 1.52 -47.87 -2.56
N SER A 132 1.19 -49.14 -2.51
CA SER A 132 0.04 -49.68 -1.78
C SER A 132 0.24 -49.50 -0.27
N CYS A 133 -0.48 -48.56 0.34
CA CYS A 133 -0.55 -48.42 1.79
C CYS A 133 -1.88 -48.93 2.32
N PHE A 134 -1.95 -49.25 3.61
CA PHE A 134 -3.18 -49.74 4.24
C PHE A 134 -3.77 -48.67 5.15
N SER A 135 -4.97 -48.21 4.84
CA SER A 135 -5.65 -47.12 5.56
C SER A 135 -6.89 -47.63 6.29
N PHE A 136 -7.02 -47.21 7.55
CA PHE A 136 -8.19 -47.38 8.39
C PHE A 136 -9.04 -46.10 8.33
N ASN A 137 -10.36 -46.26 8.19
CA ASN A 137 -11.35 -45.18 8.29
C ASN A 137 -11.20 -43.99 7.31
N THR A 138 -10.86 -44.27 6.04
CA THR A 138 -10.76 -43.29 4.96
C THR A 138 -11.92 -43.38 3.96
N LEU A 139 -12.25 -42.26 3.31
CA LEU A 139 -13.21 -42.15 2.22
C LEU A 139 -12.61 -42.40 0.82
N GLN A 140 -11.28 -42.56 0.72
CA GLN A 140 -10.57 -42.67 -0.57
C GLN A 140 -10.60 -44.08 -1.19
N HIS A 141 -11.20 -45.07 -0.52
CA HIS A 141 -11.32 -46.43 -1.06
C HIS A 141 -12.59 -46.62 -1.90
N LYS A 142 -12.52 -47.47 -2.94
CA LYS A 142 -13.67 -47.80 -3.81
C LYS A 142 -14.62 -48.81 -3.13
N GLY A 143 -15.58 -48.34 -2.32
CA GLY A 143 -16.63 -49.17 -1.72
C GLY A 143 -17.60 -48.40 -0.79
N GLU A 144 -18.70 -49.02 -0.36
CA GLU A 144 -19.58 -48.45 0.68
C GLU A 144 -18.87 -48.50 2.05
N ASN A 145 -18.61 -47.33 2.65
CA ASN A 145 -17.90 -47.19 3.91
C ASN A 145 -18.85 -46.88 5.07
N SER A 146 -18.84 -47.71 6.11
CA SER A 146 -19.32 -47.29 7.44
C SER A 146 -18.15 -46.67 8.20
N LEU A 147 -18.12 -45.34 8.31
CA LEU A 147 -17.09 -44.65 9.10
C LEU A 147 -17.25 -44.96 10.59
N PHE A 148 -16.14 -45.07 11.30
CA PHE A 148 -16.13 -45.15 12.76
C PHE A 148 -16.46 -43.79 13.35
N VAL A 149 -17.57 -43.75 14.06
CA VAL A 149 -18.14 -42.54 14.66
C VAL A 149 -17.97 -42.60 16.18
N LEU A 150 -17.61 -41.46 16.75
CA LEU A 150 -17.54 -41.19 18.18
C LEU A 150 -18.74 -40.36 18.62
N ASN A 151 -19.25 -40.68 19.80
CA ASN A 151 -20.28 -39.91 20.48
C ASN A 151 -20.00 -39.91 21.99
N ARG A 152 -20.84 -39.22 22.76
CA ARG A 152 -20.71 -39.19 24.23
C ARG A 152 -20.84 -40.56 24.91
N THR A 153 -21.47 -41.54 24.28
CA THR A 153 -21.63 -42.89 24.82
C THR A 153 -20.42 -43.79 24.56
N THR A 154 -19.73 -43.60 23.44
CA THR A 154 -18.51 -44.36 23.08
C THR A 154 -17.26 -43.78 23.74
N GLY A 155 -17.29 -42.50 24.15
CA GLY A 155 -16.11 -41.79 24.66
C GLY A 155 -15.08 -41.48 23.56
N PRO A 156 -13.90 -40.96 23.92
CA PRO A 156 -12.82 -40.74 22.97
C PRO A 156 -12.31 -42.08 22.42
N GLY A 157 -12.27 -42.22 21.10
CA GLY A 157 -11.87 -43.47 20.45
C GLY A 157 -10.41 -43.85 20.69
N VAL A 158 -10.15 -45.15 20.81
CA VAL A 158 -8.81 -45.75 20.91
C VAL A 158 -8.70 -46.87 19.88
N LEU A 159 -7.79 -46.72 18.94
CA LEU A 159 -7.41 -47.76 17.98
C LEU A 159 -6.07 -48.37 18.42
N THR A 160 -6.03 -49.67 18.67
CA THR A 160 -4.80 -50.40 18.95
C THR A 160 -4.55 -51.46 17.89
N PHE A 161 -3.31 -51.61 17.46
CA PHE A 161 -2.90 -52.67 16.55
C PHE A 161 -1.42 -52.98 16.75
N ARG A 162 -1.01 -54.20 16.41
CA ARG A 162 0.38 -54.62 16.47
C ARG A 162 1.03 -54.53 15.09
N LEU A 163 2.16 -53.85 15.03
CA LEU A 163 2.97 -53.69 13.84
C LEU A 163 4.05 -54.78 13.81
N LEU A 164 4.08 -55.58 12.75
CA LEU A 164 5.01 -56.71 12.61
C LEU A 164 6.31 -56.34 11.89
N SER A 165 6.32 -55.23 11.15
CA SER A 165 7.51 -54.74 10.44
C SER A 165 7.54 -53.22 10.36
N ASP A 166 8.74 -52.65 10.21
CA ASP A 166 8.95 -51.20 10.11
C ASP A 166 7.97 -50.52 9.13
N ALA A 167 7.31 -49.46 9.60
CA ALA A 167 6.26 -48.77 8.87
C ALA A 167 6.21 -47.28 9.20
N GLU A 168 5.78 -46.48 8.23
CA GLU A 168 5.38 -45.10 8.41
C GLU A 168 3.88 -45.06 8.74
N ILE A 169 3.54 -44.51 9.91
CA ILE A 169 2.17 -44.36 10.37
C ILE A 169 1.78 -42.89 10.22
N SER A 170 0.65 -42.66 9.57
CA SER A 170 0.15 -41.31 9.28
C SER A 170 -1.30 -41.17 9.74
N ILE A 171 -1.59 -40.06 10.42
CA ILE A 171 -2.94 -39.72 10.88
C ILE A 171 -3.45 -38.55 10.03
N HIS A 172 -4.61 -38.70 9.40
CA HIS A 172 -5.16 -37.67 8.52
C HIS A 172 -6.69 -37.63 8.61
N SER A 173 -7.33 -36.61 8.03
CA SER A 173 -8.79 -36.59 7.96
C SER A 173 -9.29 -37.74 7.08
N PRO A 174 -10.52 -38.25 7.27
CA PRO A 174 -11.07 -39.32 6.45
C PRO A 174 -11.05 -39.03 4.94
N GLU A 175 -11.15 -37.75 4.55
CA GLU A 175 -11.10 -37.28 3.17
C GLU A 175 -9.68 -37.23 2.60
N GLU A 176 -8.66 -36.96 3.43
CA GLU A 176 -7.28 -36.72 3.00
C GLU A 176 -6.52 -38.04 2.76
N LEU A 177 -5.36 -37.95 2.10
CA LEU A 177 -4.48 -39.08 1.78
C LEU A 177 -3.06 -38.85 2.30
N SER A 178 -2.37 -39.92 2.69
CA SER A 178 -0.96 -39.84 3.11
C SER A 178 -0.03 -39.60 1.91
N THR A 179 0.24 -38.33 1.61
CA THR A 179 1.16 -37.85 0.56
C THR A 179 2.30 -37.01 1.16
N TYR A 180 3.38 -36.71 0.44
CA TYR A 180 4.47 -35.83 0.92
C TYR A 180 3.97 -34.47 1.44
N TYR A 181 2.84 -33.99 0.94
CA TYR A 181 2.24 -32.71 1.33
C TYR A 181 1.50 -32.74 2.68
N LEU A 182 1.21 -33.92 3.24
CA LEU A 182 0.64 -34.03 4.58
C LEU A 182 1.68 -33.58 5.61
N ASP A 183 1.27 -32.77 6.60
CA ASP A 183 2.15 -32.23 7.64
C ASP A 183 2.97 -33.35 8.29
N GLY A 184 4.31 -33.19 8.29
CA GLY A 184 5.23 -34.17 8.86
C GLY A 184 4.97 -34.49 10.33
N LYS A 185 4.31 -33.60 11.10
CA LYS A 185 3.92 -33.86 12.50
C LYS A 185 2.84 -34.92 12.67
N LEU A 186 2.15 -35.25 11.58
CA LEU A 186 1.12 -36.28 11.54
C LEU A 186 1.66 -37.62 11.03
N LYS A 187 2.96 -37.69 10.72
CA LYS A 187 3.64 -38.88 10.22
C LYS A 187 4.75 -39.30 11.17
N GLU A 188 4.80 -40.57 11.50
CA GLU A 188 5.79 -41.13 12.40
C GLU A 188 6.29 -42.47 11.89
N ILE A 189 7.61 -42.63 11.82
CA ILE A 189 8.25 -43.89 11.44
C ILE A 189 8.43 -44.73 12.71
N VAL A 190 7.88 -45.94 12.69
CA VAL A 190 7.96 -46.91 13.78
C VAL A 190 8.88 -48.06 13.38
N HIS A 191 9.95 -48.26 14.16
CA HIS A 191 10.92 -49.34 13.95
C HIS A 191 10.65 -50.49 14.91
N THR A 192 10.26 -51.66 14.38
CA THR A 192 9.80 -52.78 15.21
C THR A 192 10.90 -53.49 15.98
N PHE A 193 12.16 -53.25 15.62
CA PHE A 193 13.32 -53.80 16.33
C PHE A 193 13.71 -52.98 17.58
N ILE A 194 13.34 -51.70 17.63
CA ILE A 194 13.79 -50.75 18.67
C ILE A 194 12.65 -50.44 19.65
N GLU A 195 11.43 -50.36 19.13
CA GLU A 195 10.25 -49.88 19.86
C GLU A 195 9.27 -51.04 20.01
N ASN A 196 8.74 -51.28 21.21
CA ASN A 196 7.69 -52.29 21.39
C ASN A 196 6.33 -51.70 21.81
N HIS A 197 6.30 -50.42 22.22
CA HIS A 197 5.07 -49.69 22.51
C HIS A 197 5.14 -48.25 21.98
N VAL A 198 4.19 -47.87 21.13
CA VAL A 198 4.05 -46.52 20.56
C VAL A 198 2.65 -46.00 20.86
N SER A 199 2.55 -44.82 21.46
CA SER A 199 1.25 -44.18 21.76
C SER A 199 1.18 -42.80 21.11
N LEU A 200 0.14 -42.58 20.29
CA LEU A 200 -0.17 -41.35 19.57
C LEU A 200 -1.44 -40.73 20.15
N LEU A 201 -1.31 -39.56 20.77
CA LEU A 201 -2.41 -38.80 21.33
C LEU A 201 -2.69 -37.56 20.47
N PHE A 202 -3.90 -37.43 19.94
CA PHE A 202 -4.28 -36.31 19.08
C PHE A 202 -5.58 -35.63 19.54
N SER A 203 -5.73 -34.36 19.16
CA SER A 203 -6.97 -33.58 19.24
C SER A 203 -7.48 -33.26 17.85
N VAL A 204 -8.79 -33.21 17.71
CA VAL A 204 -9.49 -32.89 16.47
C VAL A 204 -10.24 -31.58 16.65
N VAL A 205 -10.16 -30.71 15.65
CA VAL A 205 -11.04 -29.55 15.49
C VAL A 205 -11.79 -29.73 14.19
N GLU A 206 -13.11 -29.70 14.26
CA GLU A 206 -13.92 -29.91 13.06
C GLU A 206 -14.28 -28.62 12.35
N ILE A 207 -14.33 -28.70 11.02
CA ILE A 207 -14.69 -27.62 10.14
C ILE A 207 -15.86 -28.08 9.28
N VAL A 208 -16.96 -27.34 9.31
CA VAL A 208 -18.14 -27.66 8.49
C VAL A 208 -18.62 -26.43 7.75
N ASN A 209 -19.00 -26.63 6.49
CA ASN A 209 -19.62 -25.60 5.68
C ASN A 209 -21.04 -25.30 6.18
N GLY A 210 -21.37 -24.01 6.35
CA GLY A 210 -22.73 -23.58 6.62
C GLY A 210 -23.70 -23.98 5.50
N GLU A 211 -25.00 -23.99 5.79
CA GLU A 211 -26.04 -24.43 4.84
C GLU A 211 -26.00 -23.69 3.49
N GLN A 212 -25.54 -22.43 3.51
CA GLN A 212 -25.42 -21.57 2.33
C GLN A 212 -24.26 -21.94 1.40
N LEU A 213 -23.32 -22.77 1.86
CA LEU A 213 -22.13 -23.23 1.13
C LEU A 213 -22.27 -24.68 0.61
N ARG A 214 -23.44 -25.31 0.75
CA ARG A 214 -23.74 -26.61 0.13
C ARG A 214 -23.90 -26.46 -1.37
N MET A 215 -22.78 -26.47 -2.10
CA MET A 215 -22.77 -26.73 -3.54
C MET A 215 -22.94 -28.23 -3.78
N GLU A 216 -23.33 -28.60 -5.01
CA GLU A 216 -23.51 -29.99 -5.48
C GLU A 216 -22.40 -30.94 -5.01
N PRO A 217 -22.70 -32.23 -4.77
CA PRO A 217 -21.74 -33.17 -4.21
C PRO A 217 -20.57 -33.35 -5.18
N ILE A 218 -19.49 -32.62 -4.95
CA ILE A 218 -18.20 -32.88 -5.58
C ILE A 218 -17.78 -34.26 -5.06
N GLU A 219 -17.54 -35.20 -5.99
CA GLU A 219 -16.95 -36.52 -5.68
C GLU A 219 -15.74 -36.31 -4.76
N VAL A 220 -15.69 -37.05 -3.65
CA VAL A 220 -14.72 -36.94 -2.54
C VAL A 220 -13.36 -36.41 -3.02
N TYR A 221 -13.10 -35.13 -2.74
CA TYR A 221 -11.96 -34.41 -3.27
C TYR A 221 -11.14 -33.84 -2.11
N SER A 222 -9.87 -34.21 -2.04
CA SER A 222 -8.90 -33.75 -1.04
C SER A 222 -7.63 -33.26 -1.73
N TYR A 223 -6.85 -32.43 -1.02
CA TYR A 223 -5.69 -31.78 -1.64
C TYR A 223 -4.65 -32.81 -2.10
N GLY A 224 -4.31 -33.76 -1.22
CA GLY A 224 -3.33 -34.80 -1.50
C GLY A 224 -3.78 -35.73 -2.64
N ALA A 225 -5.06 -36.13 -2.66
CA ALA A 225 -5.60 -36.97 -3.73
C ALA A 225 -5.57 -36.25 -5.09
N CYS A 226 -5.94 -34.97 -5.14
CA CYS A 226 -5.85 -34.17 -6.37
C CYS A 226 -4.42 -34.03 -6.86
N ARG A 227 -3.48 -33.69 -5.97
CA ARG A 227 -2.07 -33.54 -6.31
C ARG A 227 -1.48 -34.83 -6.83
N LEU A 228 -1.80 -35.95 -6.18
CA LEU A 228 -1.41 -37.29 -6.62
C LEU A 228 -1.97 -37.61 -8.02
N ALA A 229 -3.23 -37.28 -8.29
CA ALA A 229 -3.87 -37.51 -9.58
C ALA A 229 -3.30 -36.62 -10.70
N GLU A 230 -3.09 -35.32 -10.43
CA GLU A 230 -2.52 -34.39 -11.40
C GLU A 230 -1.08 -34.74 -11.74
N THR A 231 -0.24 -35.03 -10.75
CA THR A 231 1.15 -35.45 -10.99
C THR A 231 1.22 -36.74 -11.81
N THR A 232 0.34 -37.71 -11.52
CA THR A 232 0.22 -38.94 -12.30
C THR A 232 -0.20 -38.66 -13.75
N LYS A 233 -1.13 -37.72 -13.96
CA LYS A 233 -1.60 -37.31 -15.29
C LYS A 233 -0.54 -36.54 -16.08
N GLU A 234 0.18 -35.61 -15.45
CA GLU A 234 1.29 -34.88 -16.07
C GLU A 234 2.37 -35.85 -16.55
N PHE A 235 2.74 -36.80 -15.68
CA PHE A 235 3.72 -37.82 -16.02
C PHE A 235 3.26 -38.69 -17.21
N TYR A 236 1.99 -39.13 -17.21
CA TYR A 236 1.41 -39.86 -18.32
C TYR A 236 1.46 -39.06 -19.64
N GLN A 237 1.19 -37.76 -19.60
CA GLN A 237 1.25 -36.91 -20.80
C GLN A 237 2.66 -36.75 -21.37
N GLN A 238 3.68 -36.69 -20.50
CA GLN A 238 5.07 -36.49 -20.92
C GLN A 238 5.75 -37.78 -21.37
N CYS A 239 5.57 -38.87 -20.62
CA CYS A 239 6.29 -40.12 -20.85
C CYS A 239 5.43 -41.24 -21.48
N GLY A 240 4.12 -41.04 -21.60
CA GLY A 240 3.19 -41.98 -22.25
C GLY A 240 2.85 -43.24 -21.43
N CYS A 241 3.31 -43.31 -20.18
CA CYS A 241 3.09 -44.42 -19.26
C CYS A 241 3.06 -43.92 -17.80
N VAL A 242 2.63 -44.76 -16.86
CA VAL A 242 2.53 -44.42 -15.42
C VAL A 242 3.50 -45.26 -14.60
N HIS A 243 4.06 -44.67 -13.53
CA HIS A 243 4.98 -45.38 -12.65
C HIS A 243 4.27 -46.62 -12.03
N PRO A 244 4.90 -47.81 -12.00
CA PRO A 244 4.25 -49.05 -11.56
C PRO A 244 3.68 -49.06 -10.13
N VAL A 245 4.15 -48.13 -9.28
CA VAL A 245 3.76 -47.94 -7.87
C VAL A 245 2.50 -47.06 -7.73
N ARG A 246 2.05 -46.38 -8.80
CA ARG A 246 0.89 -45.47 -8.78
C ARG A 246 -0.44 -46.20 -9.11
N ASP A 247 -1.52 -45.44 -9.13
CA ASP A 247 -2.94 -45.87 -9.24
C ASP A 247 -3.20 -47.05 -10.20
N LEU A 248 -3.93 -48.03 -9.67
CA LEU A 248 -4.43 -49.24 -10.34
C LEU A 248 -5.30 -48.96 -11.59
N SER A 249 -5.88 -47.77 -11.72
CA SER A 249 -6.70 -47.36 -12.86
C SER A 249 -5.92 -47.39 -14.18
N TYR A 250 -4.60 -47.23 -14.15
CA TYR A 250 -3.71 -47.26 -15.32
C TYR A 250 -3.10 -48.66 -15.58
N LYS A 251 -3.77 -49.74 -15.16
CA LYS A 251 -3.27 -51.14 -15.19
C LYS A 251 -2.63 -51.58 -16.52
N ASN A 252 -3.10 -51.05 -17.64
CA ASN A 252 -2.64 -51.42 -18.98
C ASN A 252 -1.54 -50.51 -19.54
N VAL A 253 -1.06 -49.53 -18.77
CA VAL A 253 -0.19 -48.44 -19.24
C VAL A 253 0.99 -48.17 -18.29
N TYR A 254 1.44 -49.17 -17.54
CA TYR A 254 2.60 -49.04 -16.66
C TYR A 254 3.92 -48.92 -17.43
N CYS A 255 4.83 -48.11 -16.91
CA CYS A 255 6.15 -47.91 -17.51
C CYS A 255 7.05 -49.14 -17.34
N ASN A 256 7.73 -49.52 -18.43
CA ASN A 256 8.93 -50.35 -18.40
C ASN A 256 10.14 -49.52 -17.92
N PHE A 257 11.33 -50.12 -17.82
CA PHE A 257 12.53 -49.44 -17.30
C PHE A 257 12.87 -48.13 -18.06
N SER A 258 12.64 -48.11 -19.38
CA SER A 258 12.83 -46.91 -20.21
C SER A 258 11.86 -45.76 -19.88
N GLY A 259 10.64 -46.09 -19.45
CA GLY A 259 9.64 -45.10 -19.04
C GLY A 259 9.94 -44.53 -17.65
N ILE A 260 10.51 -45.33 -16.76
CA ILE A 260 10.97 -44.87 -15.45
C ILE A 260 12.17 -43.90 -15.61
N THR A 261 13.12 -44.17 -16.51
CA THR A 261 14.20 -43.20 -16.77
C THR A 261 13.70 -41.89 -17.37
N CYS A 262 12.56 -41.89 -18.07
CA CYS A 262 11.91 -40.67 -18.54
C CYS A 262 11.40 -39.80 -17.36
N TRP A 263 10.87 -40.43 -16.30
CA TRP A 263 10.42 -39.73 -15.09
C TRP A 263 11.54 -38.96 -14.42
N ASP A 264 12.65 -39.63 -14.13
CA ASP A 264 13.80 -39.02 -13.45
C ASP A 264 14.41 -37.88 -14.26
N LEU A 265 14.47 -38.02 -15.59
CA LEU A 265 14.93 -36.96 -16.47
C LEU A 265 13.99 -35.75 -16.45
N TYR A 266 12.67 -35.98 -16.41
CA TYR A 266 11.67 -34.93 -16.34
C TYR A 266 11.69 -34.20 -15.00
N GLU A 267 11.73 -34.92 -13.87
CA GLU A 267 11.86 -34.32 -12.54
C GLU A 267 13.19 -33.57 -12.37
N GLY A 268 14.31 -34.13 -12.85
CA GLY A 268 15.60 -33.44 -12.84
C GLY A 268 15.64 -32.19 -13.73
N GLN A 269 14.82 -32.11 -14.79
CA GLN A 269 14.63 -30.88 -15.56
C GLN A 269 13.76 -29.87 -14.82
N LYS A 270 12.71 -30.32 -14.15
CA LYS A 270 11.80 -29.50 -13.35
C LYS A 270 12.52 -28.83 -12.17
N GLU A 271 13.37 -29.56 -11.45
CA GLU A 271 14.20 -29.00 -10.38
C GLU A 271 15.19 -27.94 -10.88
N LYS A 272 15.85 -28.17 -12.03
CA LYS A 272 16.82 -27.23 -12.63
C LYS A 272 16.19 -25.94 -13.14
N GLN A 273 14.92 -25.98 -13.54
CA GLN A 273 14.17 -24.79 -13.97
C GLN A 273 13.65 -23.95 -12.79
N GLY A 274 13.93 -24.38 -11.56
CA GLY A 274 13.44 -23.76 -10.33
C GLY A 274 12.00 -24.19 -10.06
N ALA A 275 11.78 -24.86 -8.93
CA ALA A 275 10.48 -25.37 -8.49
C ALA A 275 9.36 -24.30 -8.36
N GLU A 276 9.67 -23.02 -8.58
CA GLU A 276 8.72 -21.90 -8.52
C GLU A 276 8.10 -21.50 -9.87
N LYS A 277 8.43 -22.16 -11.00
CA LYS A 277 7.91 -21.72 -12.32
C LYS A 277 7.09 -22.74 -13.13
N ILE A 278 6.77 -23.92 -12.60
CA ILE A 278 6.09 -24.95 -13.39
C ILE A 278 4.80 -25.43 -12.71
N ALA A 279 3.70 -25.26 -13.45
CA ALA A 279 2.30 -25.64 -13.24
C ALA A 279 1.52 -24.87 -12.15
N LYS A 280 0.65 -23.96 -12.59
CA LYS A 280 -0.59 -23.58 -11.88
C LYS A 280 -1.44 -24.85 -11.73
N VAL A 281 -1.18 -25.61 -10.69
CA VAL A 281 -1.98 -26.78 -10.34
C VAL A 281 -3.29 -26.27 -9.74
N ASN A 282 -4.41 -26.71 -10.32
CA ASN A 282 -5.76 -26.32 -9.93
C ASN A 282 -6.29 -27.16 -8.76
N CYS A 283 -5.39 -27.70 -7.94
CA CYS A 283 -5.78 -28.41 -6.74
C CYS A 283 -6.04 -27.44 -5.60
N LEU A 284 -7.31 -27.23 -5.28
CA LEU A 284 -7.74 -26.53 -4.07
C LEU A 284 -7.74 -27.50 -2.88
N PRO A 285 -7.48 -27.07 -1.64
CA PRO A 285 -7.74 -27.88 -0.47
C PRO A 285 -9.25 -28.07 -0.23
N SER A 286 -9.64 -29.19 0.36
CA SER A 286 -11.05 -29.42 0.69
C SER A 286 -11.50 -28.45 1.76
N CYS A 287 -12.74 -27.97 1.65
CA CYS A 287 -13.29 -26.99 2.57
C CYS A 287 -13.83 -27.61 3.87
N VAL A 288 -13.76 -28.94 4.01
CA VAL A 288 -14.34 -29.73 5.11
C VAL A 288 -13.28 -30.59 5.82
N GLU A 289 -12.00 -30.47 5.45
CA GLU A 289 -10.90 -31.17 6.12
C GLU A 289 -10.86 -30.80 7.62
N SER A 290 -10.82 -31.82 8.49
CA SER A 290 -10.67 -31.62 9.93
C SER A 290 -9.23 -31.28 10.28
N GLU A 291 -9.04 -30.32 11.19
CA GLU A 291 -7.72 -29.94 11.65
C GLU A 291 -7.29 -30.88 12.80
N LEU A 292 -6.18 -31.59 12.58
CA LEU A 292 -5.64 -32.55 13.53
C LEU A 292 -4.38 -31.98 14.18
N LYS A 293 -4.32 -32.09 15.51
CA LYS A 293 -3.14 -31.68 16.29
C LYS A 293 -2.68 -32.80 17.19
N THR A 294 -1.47 -33.30 16.93
CA THR A 294 -0.76 -34.23 17.81
C THR A 294 -0.44 -33.53 19.14
N ILE A 295 -0.96 -34.05 20.24
CA ILE A 295 -0.74 -33.51 21.59
C ILE A 295 0.50 -34.15 22.22
N TYR A 296 0.59 -35.46 22.11
CA TYR A 296 1.64 -36.24 22.75
C TYR A 296 1.97 -37.46 21.92
N TYR A 297 3.27 -37.73 21.82
CA TYR A 297 3.82 -38.87 21.13
C TYR A 297 4.85 -39.55 22.05
N SER A 298 4.75 -40.86 22.21
CA SER A 298 5.64 -41.63 23.08
C SER A 298 6.04 -42.95 22.45
N LYS A 299 7.35 -43.12 22.28
CA LYS A 299 8.01 -44.39 21.96
C LYS A 299 8.60 -44.97 23.24
N ARG A 300 8.22 -46.19 23.62
CA ARG A 300 8.77 -46.88 24.79
C ARG A 300 9.28 -48.25 24.40
N TRP A 301 10.30 -48.68 25.13
CA TRP A 301 10.76 -50.06 25.18
C TRP A 301 10.39 -50.62 26.56
N GLU A 302 9.38 -51.47 26.60
CA GLU A 302 8.92 -52.20 27.78
C GLU A 302 9.48 -53.63 27.72
N LYS A 303 9.92 -54.20 28.85
CA LYS A 303 10.45 -55.58 28.84
C LYS A 303 9.30 -56.58 28.76
N ASP A 304 8.91 -56.96 27.56
CA ASP A 304 8.00 -58.09 27.34
C ASP A 304 8.73 -59.20 26.57
N GLU A 305 8.98 -60.33 27.24
CA GLU A 305 9.82 -61.42 26.72
C GLU A 305 9.12 -62.33 25.68
N ASN A 306 7.84 -62.13 25.40
CA ASN A 306 7.04 -63.10 24.61
C ASN A 306 6.19 -62.52 23.46
N THR A 307 6.34 -61.25 23.06
CA THR A 307 5.53 -60.69 21.96
C THR A 307 6.39 -60.18 20.79
N VAL A 308 6.04 -60.60 19.57
CA VAL A 308 6.74 -60.24 18.33
C VAL A 308 6.04 -59.04 17.70
N GLY A 309 6.74 -57.91 17.57
CA GLY A 309 6.22 -56.68 16.95
C GLY A 309 5.84 -55.59 17.96
N THR A 310 5.57 -54.38 17.46
CA THR A 310 5.32 -53.17 18.25
C THR A 310 3.83 -52.95 18.44
N LEU A 311 3.36 -52.77 19.67
CA LEU A 311 1.99 -52.34 19.94
C LEU A 311 1.86 -50.83 19.66
N VAL A 312 0.98 -50.47 18.75
CA VAL A 312 0.65 -49.07 18.41
C VAL A 312 -0.72 -48.74 18.96
N GLU A 313 -0.81 -47.67 19.74
CA GLU A 313 -2.05 -47.11 20.28
C GLU A 313 -2.26 -45.71 19.69
N VAL A 314 -3.35 -45.51 18.95
CA VAL A 314 -3.78 -44.22 18.41
C VAL A 314 -5.05 -43.80 19.14
N ARG A 315 -4.97 -42.78 20.01
CA ARG A 315 -6.10 -42.35 20.83
C ARG A 315 -6.42 -40.87 20.71
N MET A 316 -7.70 -40.57 20.73
CA MET A 316 -8.18 -39.19 20.83
C MET A 316 -8.09 -38.72 22.29
N ALA A 317 -7.59 -37.50 22.53
CA ALA A 317 -7.40 -36.99 23.90
C ALA A 317 -8.73 -36.66 24.60
N SER A 318 -9.65 -36.06 23.85
CA SER A 318 -11.01 -35.75 24.27
C SER A 318 -11.88 -35.63 23.05
N LEU A 319 -13.20 -35.80 23.21
CA LEU A 319 -14.14 -35.42 22.15
C LEU A 319 -13.90 -33.93 21.78
N PRO A 320 -13.99 -33.56 20.49
CA PRO A 320 -13.76 -32.19 20.05
C PRO A 320 -14.65 -31.23 20.84
N THR A 321 -14.07 -30.17 21.41
CA THR A 321 -14.79 -29.15 22.19
C THR A 321 -15.25 -27.97 21.34
N LEU A 322 -14.65 -27.83 20.16
CA LEU A 322 -14.84 -26.72 19.24
C LEU A 322 -15.10 -27.26 17.85
N ARG A 323 -16.11 -26.70 17.20
CA ARG A 323 -16.42 -26.91 15.80
C ARG A 323 -16.53 -25.53 15.15
N TYR A 324 -15.83 -25.33 14.04
CA TYR A 324 -15.93 -24.11 13.26
C TYR A 324 -16.91 -24.31 12.12
N GLN A 325 -17.86 -23.40 12.02
CA GLN A 325 -18.73 -23.28 10.86
C GLN A 325 -18.15 -22.23 9.91
N ARG A 326 -17.91 -22.63 8.66
CA ARG A 326 -17.47 -21.76 7.58
C ARG A 326 -18.69 -21.06 6.96
N ASN A 327 -18.68 -19.73 6.93
CA ASN A 327 -19.74 -18.90 6.38
C ASN A 327 -19.18 -17.93 5.32
N LEU A 328 -20.00 -17.59 4.32
CA LEU A 328 -19.61 -16.71 3.22
C LEU A 328 -19.88 -15.24 3.61
N LEU A 329 -18.85 -14.39 3.59
CA LEU A 329 -19.01 -12.96 3.86
C LEU A 329 -19.43 -12.27 2.55
N ARG A 330 -20.63 -11.68 2.52
CA ARG A 330 -21.13 -10.98 1.33
C ARG A 330 -20.81 -9.50 1.37
N ASP A 331 -20.82 -8.91 2.58
CA ASP A 331 -20.69 -7.46 2.75
C ASP A 331 -19.66 -7.05 3.82
N LYS A 332 -19.11 -5.84 3.68
CA LYS A 332 -18.26 -5.20 4.72
C LYS A 332 -18.99 -5.08 6.07
N LEU A 333 -20.31 -5.10 6.06
CA LEU A 333 -21.13 -5.12 7.29
C LEU A 333 -20.92 -6.44 8.06
N ASP A 334 -20.82 -7.57 7.37
CA ASP A 334 -20.58 -8.87 7.99
C ASP A 334 -19.17 -8.94 8.62
N LEU A 335 -18.18 -8.27 8.01
CA LEU A 335 -16.85 -8.08 8.58
C LEU A 335 -16.89 -7.21 9.85
N VAL A 336 -17.66 -6.11 9.84
CA VAL A 336 -17.85 -5.24 11.01
C VAL A 336 -18.62 -5.97 12.11
N VAL A 337 -19.59 -6.83 11.78
CA VAL A 337 -20.31 -7.68 12.74
C VAL A 337 -19.36 -8.73 13.32
N ALA A 338 -18.47 -9.32 12.52
CA ALA A 338 -17.46 -10.28 12.99
C ALA A 338 -16.41 -9.62 13.92
N VAL A 339 -15.87 -8.46 13.52
CA VAL A 339 -14.93 -7.67 14.34
C VAL A 339 -15.62 -7.12 15.60
N GLY A 340 -16.90 -6.72 15.48
CA GLY A 340 -17.74 -6.29 16.58
C GLY A 340 -18.07 -7.41 17.57
N GLY A 341 -18.19 -8.66 17.09
CA GLY A 341 -18.34 -9.85 17.92
C GLY A 341 -17.08 -10.18 18.71
N ILE A 342 -15.90 -10.03 18.10
CA ILE A 342 -14.59 -10.20 18.77
C ILE A 342 -14.36 -9.06 19.78
N GLY A 343 -14.67 -7.81 19.43
CA GLY A 343 -14.56 -6.66 20.33
C GLY A 343 -15.55 -6.71 21.51
N GLY A 344 -16.77 -7.22 21.28
CA GLY A 344 -17.81 -7.36 22.30
C GLY A 344 -17.55 -8.48 23.32
N LEU A 345 -16.66 -9.43 23.00
CA LEU A 345 -16.23 -10.48 23.92
C LEU A 345 -15.23 -9.98 24.98
N PHE A 346 -14.43 -8.95 24.66
CA PHE A 346 -13.44 -8.37 25.60
C PHE A 346 -13.99 -7.18 26.38
N PHE A 347 -14.91 -6.44 25.80
CA PHE A 347 -15.54 -5.29 26.44
C PHE A 347 -17.03 -5.55 26.46
N SER A 348 -17.58 -5.90 27.62
CA SER A 348 -19.00 -6.16 27.86
C SER A 348 -19.86 -4.88 27.75
N ALA A 349 -19.71 -4.13 26.66
CA ALA A 349 -20.52 -3.00 26.23
C ALA A 349 -20.31 -2.80 24.72
N SER A 350 -21.39 -2.75 23.95
CA SER A 350 -21.31 -2.58 22.50
C SER A 350 -20.81 -1.17 22.15
N VAL A 351 -19.62 -1.10 21.55
CA VAL A 351 -19.07 0.11 20.90
C VAL A 351 -19.99 0.57 19.76
N LEU A 352 -20.88 -0.30 19.26
CA LEU A 352 -21.94 0.06 18.31
C LEU A 352 -22.87 1.13 18.90
N SER A 353 -23.17 1.09 20.19
CA SER A 353 -24.04 2.10 20.84
C SER A 353 -23.37 3.46 20.97
N PHE A 354 -22.03 3.50 21.06
CA PHE A 354 -21.26 4.74 21.17
C PHE A 354 -20.92 5.33 19.78
N LEU A 355 -20.68 4.48 18.79
CA LEU A 355 -20.44 4.90 17.40
C LEU A 355 -21.72 5.33 16.68
N VAL A 356 -22.87 4.72 16.96
CA VAL A 356 -24.16 5.14 16.40
C VAL A 356 -24.58 6.54 16.89
N ALA A 357 -24.08 6.97 18.05
CA ALA A 357 -24.32 8.32 18.57
C ALA A 357 -23.38 9.41 18.01
N MET A 358 -22.21 9.03 17.45
CA MET A 358 -21.23 9.98 16.90
C MET A 358 -21.11 9.95 15.37
N GLY A 359 -21.48 8.84 14.72
CA GLY A 359 -21.42 8.65 13.28
C GLY A 359 -22.79 8.77 12.64
N ASN A 360 -23.19 9.99 12.30
CA ASN A 360 -24.40 10.24 11.50
C ASN A 360 -24.12 9.94 10.00
N THR A 361 -23.72 8.70 9.70
CA THR A 361 -23.69 8.18 8.33
C THR A 361 -24.82 7.17 8.24
N GLU A 362 -25.95 7.61 7.67
CA GLU A 362 -27.08 6.75 7.35
C GLU A 362 -26.60 5.51 6.58
N SER A 363 -27.06 4.34 7.01
CA SER A 363 -26.80 3.02 6.42
C SER A 363 -27.00 2.96 4.90
N ASN A 364 -26.15 2.19 4.21
CA ASN A 364 -26.08 1.89 2.75
C ASN A 364 -27.35 1.35 2.04
N VAL A 365 -28.53 1.44 2.64
CA VAL A 365 -29.80 1.27 1.89
C VAL A 365 -30.39 2.66 1.74
N THR A 366 -30.44 3.12 0.49
CA THR A 366 -30.95 4.45 0.14
C THR A 366 -32.33 4.66 0.77
N SER A 367 -32.55 5.82 1.36
CA SER A 367 -33.79 6.19 2.04
C SER A 367 -35.02 6.01 1.12
N GLY A 368 -34.84 6.15 -0.20
CA GLY A 368 -35.86 5.95 -1.22
C GLY A 368 -36.28 4.50 -1.38
N VAL A 369 -35.37 3.52 -1.31
CA VAL A 369 -35.75 2.09 -1.34
C VAL A 369 -36.56 1.72 -0.09
N LYS A 370 -36.23 2.31 1.08
CA LYS A 370 -37.02 2.15 2.31
C LYS A 370 -38.41 2.79 2.18
N LYS A 371 -38.52 3.98 1.58
CA LYS A 371 -39.80 4.66 1.28
C LYS A 371 -40.64 3.84 0.29
N GLN A 372 -40.03 3.28 -0.74
CA GLN A 372 -40.68 2.51 -1.79
C GLN A 372 -41.20 1.15 -1.26
N ALA A 373 -40.47 0.50 -0.36
CA ALA A 373 -40.91 -0.72 0.32
C ALA A 373 -41.99 -0.47 1.40
N GLY A 374 -41.99 0.70 2.05
CA GLY A 374 -42.92 1.06 3.12
C GLY A 374 -44.31 1.51 2.66
N THR A 375 -44.47 1.91 1.38
CA THR A 375 -45.66 2.64 0.91
C THR A 375 -46.48 1.86 -0.13
N SER A 376 -46.84 0.60 0.17
CA SER A 376 -47.67 -0.24 -0.72
C SER A 376 -49.13 0.24 -0.88
N GLN A 377 -49.54 1.32 -0.20
CA GLN A 377 -50.93 1.81 -0.18
C GLN A 377 -51.28 2.84 -1.28
N GLN A 378 -50.29 3.39 -2.01
CA GLN A 378 -50.58 4.35 -3.09
C GLN A 378 -51.43 3.72 -4.20
N LYS A 379 -52.36 4.50 -4.76
CA LYS A 379 -53.32 4.02 -5.79
C LYS A 379 -52.61 3.50 -7.04
N MET A 380 -51.47 4.10 -7.40
CA MET A 380 -50.66 3.73 -8.56
C MET A 380 -50.13 2.29 -8.47
N TYR A 381 -49.59 1.85 -7.33
CA TYR A 381 -49.01 0.51 -7.17
C TYR A 381 -50.06 -0.63 -7.26
N LYS A 382 -51.36 -0.31 -7.14
CA LYS A 382 -52.44 -1.28 -7.40
C LYS A 382 -52.56 -1.64 -8.89
N LEU A 383 -52.14 -0.74 -9.79
CA LEU A 383 -52.18 -0.96 -11.23
C LEU A 383 -50.99 -1.81 -11.68
N VAL A 384 -49.79 -1.41 -11.27
CA VAL A 384 -48.53 -2.15 -11.45
C VAL A 384 -47.71 -2.02 -10.17
N ASP A 385 -47.39 -3.14 -9.56
CA ASP A 385 -46.60 -3.22 -8.32
C ASP A 385 -45.10 -3.29 -8.64
N ILE A 386 -44.27 -2.89 -7.68
CA ILE A 386 -42.80 -2.95 -7.72
C ILE A 386 -42.31 -4.38 -7.96
N LYS A 387 -43.01 -5.39 -7.46
CA LYS A 387 -42.71 -6.82 -7.69
C LYS A 387 -43.13 -7.34 -9.07
N GLY A 388 -43.69 -6.48 -9.92
CA GLY A 388 -44.16 -6.86 -11.26
C GLY A 388 -45.53 -7.55 -11.26
N GLY A 389 -46.35 -7.30 -10.22
CA GLY A 389 -47.75 -7.69 -10.13
C GLY A 389 -48.70 -6.53 -10.45
N GLY A 390 -49.99 -6.70 -10.20
CA GLY A 390 -50.99 -5.62 -10.32
C GLY A 390 -52.06 -5.87 -11.38
N LEU A 391 -53.12 -5.07 -11.33
CA LEU A 391 -54.32 -5.25 -12.16
C LEU A 391 -54.00 -5.27 -13.66
N LEU A 392 -53.19 -4.33 -14.14
CA LEU A 392 -52.86 -4.24 -15.58
C LEU A 392 -51.97 -5.41 -16.03
N VAL A 393 -51.11 -5.91 -15.14
CA VAL A 393 -50.23 -7.04 -15.41
C VAL A 393 -51.03 -8.32 -15.55
N ASP A 394 -51.98 -8.56 -14.65
CA ASP A 394 -52.83 -9.76 -14.71
C ASP A 394 -53.78 -9.73 -15.91
N MET A 395 -54.29 -8.55 -16.27
CA MET A 395 -55.04 -8.36 -17.53
C MET A 395 -54.16 -8.61 -18.74
N MET A 396 -52.89 -8.20 -18.72
CA MET A 396 -51.95 -8.43 -19.82
C MET A 396 -51.62 -9.93 -19.96
N LYS A 397 -51.46 -10.67 -18.84
CA LYS A 397 -51.27 -12.12 -18.86
C LYS A 397 -52.46 -12.82 -19.54
N ARG A 398 -53.70 -12.46 -19.15
CA ARG A 398 -54.92 -12.98 -19.78
C ARG A 398 -55.01 -12.62 -21.27
N ALA A 399 -54.66 -11.37 -21.62
CA ALA A 399 -54.68 -10.91 -23.01
C ALA A 399 -53.66 -11.64 -23.89
N LEU A 400 -52.47 -11.96 -23.35
CA LEU A 400 -51.44 -12.73 -24.07
C LEU A 400 -51.89 -14.17 -24.33
N GLN A 401 -52.53 -14.80 -23.34
CA GLN A 401 -53.08 -16.17 -23.45
C GLN A 401 -54.23 -16.24 -24.46
N ASN A 402 -55.14 -15.27 -24.42
CA ASN A 402 -56.37 -15.28 -25.23
C ASN A 402 -56.20 -14.56 -26.58
N LYS A 403 -55.05 -13.90 -26.82
CA LYS A 403 -54.76 -13.00 -27.96
C LYS A 403 -55.79 -11.86 -28.14
N GLN A 404 -56.60 -11.56 -27.12
CA GLN A 404 -57.60 -10.50 -27.13
C GLN A 404 -57.14 -9.34 -26.25
N TYR A 405 -56.94 -8.17 -26.86
CA TYR A 405 -56.34 -7.02 -26.17
C TYR A 405 -57.32 -5.85 -25.91
N ALA A 406 -58.58 -5.97 -26.33
CA ALA A 406 -59.56 -4.89 -26.18
C ALA A 406 -59.86 -4.57 -24.70
N GLU A 407 -59.92 -5.58 -23.84
CA GLU A 407 -60.18 -5.43 -22.39
C GLU A 407 -59.09 -4.59 -21.71
N ILE A 408 -57.81 -4.87 -22.03
CA ILE A 408 -56.68 -4.12 -21.47
C ILE A 408 -56.55 -2.73 -22.07
N ASP A 409 -56.80 -2.56 -23.38
CA ASP A 409 -56.74 -1.25 -24.03
C ASP A 409 -57.82 -0.29 -23.46
N HIS A 410 -59.00 -0.82 -23.13
CA HIS A 410 -60.03 -0.06 -22.43
C HIS A 410 -59.65 0.25 -20.96
N ALA A 411 -59.02 -0.70 -20.26
CA ALA A 411 -58.54 -0.49 -18.90
C ALA A 411 -57.43 0.58 -18.84
N ILE A 412 -56.50 0.59 -19.80
CA ILE A 412 -55.45 1.63 -19.89
C ILE A 412 -56.08 3.01 -20.03
N LYS A 413 -57.06 3.18 -20.92
CA LYS A 413 -57.74 4.49 -21.08
C LYS A 413 -58.45 4.91 -19.80
N THR A 414 -59.29 4.04 -19.24
CA THR A 414 -60.14 4.42 -18.10
C THR A 414 -59.42 4.51 -16.76
N LYS A 415 -58.39 3.68 -16.52
CA LYS A 415 -57.70 3.60 -15.22
C LYS A 415 -56.43 4.44 -15.15
N VAL A 416 -55.78 4.74 -16.27
CA VAL A 416 -54.53 5.54 -16.30
C VAL A 416 -54.80 7.02 -16.57
N GLU A 417 -55.84 7.37 -17.33
CA GLU A 417 -56.20 8.77 -17.64
C GLU A 417 -56.33 9.70 -16.41
N PRO A 418 -56.83 9.26 -15.24
CA PRO A 418 -56.89 10.10 -14.04
C PRO A 418 -55.53 10.55 -13.49
N PHE A 419 -54.44 9.86 -13.85
CA PHE A 419 -53.09 10.14 -13.35
C PHE A 419 -52.30 11.08 -14.29
N LEU A 420 -52.89 11.52 -15.41
CA LEU A 420 -52.21 12.25 -16.47
C LEU A 420 -52.69 13.70 -16.57
N TYR A 421 -51.76 14.63 -16.77
CA TYR A 421 -52.11 16.01 -17.10
C TYR A 421 -52.78 16.10 -18.47
N ASN A 422 -53.89 16.85 -18.53
CA ASN A 422 -54.61 17.13 -19.78
C ASN A 422 -54.92 15.86 -20.60
N LYS A 423 -55.22 14.74 -19.92
CA LYS A 423 -55.51 13.44 -20.54
C LYS A 423 -54.34 12.91 -21.41
N GLY A 424 -53.10 13.17 -20.98
CA GLY A 424 -51.88 12.70 -21.64
C GLY A 424 -51.29 13.67 -22.68
N LYS A 425 -51.79 14.91 -22.78
CA LYS A 425 -51.19 15.96 -23.62
C LYS A 425 -50.00 16.64 -22.97
N GLY A 426 -49.79 16.45 -21.67
CA GLY A 426 -48.70 17.06 -20.89
C GLY A 426 -49.04 18.45 -20.35
N ARG A 427 -48.18 18.94 -19.44
CA ARG A 427 -48.20 20.28 -18.85
C ARG A 427 -46.76 20.78 -18.71
N TYR A 428 -46.53 22.06 -19.02
CA TYR A 428 -45.24 22.72 -18.78
C TYR A 428 -45.14 23.19 -17.33
N ILE A 429 -44.03 22.86 -16.67
CA ILE A 429 -43.74 23.19 -15.26
C ILE A 429 -42.40 23.92 -15.19
N PRO A 430 -42.27 25.05 -14.48
CA PRO A 430 -40.99 25.74 -14.35
C PRO A 430 -39.94 24.90 -13.60
N ILE A 431 -38.67 25.08 -13.92
CA ILE A 431 -37.58 24.33 -13.29
C ILE A 431 -37.40 24.71 -11.82
N SER A 432 -37.52 25.99 -11.48
CA SER A 432 -37.45 26.48 -10.10
C SER A 432 -38.42 25.74 -9.17
N HIS A 433 -39.51 25.21 -9.72
CA HIS A 433 -40.57 24.50 -9.01
C HIS A 433 -40.19 23.06 -8.73
N LEU A 434 -39.64 22.40 -9.75
CA LEU A 434 -39.13 21.04 -9.62
C LEU A 434 -37.95 21.02 -8.64
N VAL A 435 -37.12 22.07 -8.64
CA VAL A 435 -36.04 22.25 -7.68
C VAL A 435 -36.58 22.38 -6.24
N LEU A 436 -37.62 23.18 -6.00
CA LEU A 436 -38.23 23.27 -4.67
C LEU A 436 -38.81 21.91 -4.22
N LEU A 437 -39.48 21.20 -5.11
CA LEU A 437 -40.04 19.89 -4.84
C LEU A 437 -38.96 18.86 -4.48
N ARG A 438 -37.83 18.85 -5.20
CA ARG A 438 -36.66 18.02 -4.89
C ARG A 438 -36.02 18.42 -3.56
N ASN A 439 -35.88 19.72 -3.32
CA ASN A 439 -35.20 20.24 -2.13
C ASN A 439 -35.97 19.97 -0.84
N LYS A 440 -37.30 19.79 -0.92
CA LYS A 440 -38.19 19.44 0.20
C LYS A 440 -37.72 18.23 1.01
N GLU A 441 -37.12 17.23 0.36
CA GLU A 441 -36.66 16.00 1.03
C GLU A 441 -35.33 16.17 1.79
N ARG A 442 -34.66 17.33 1.69
CA ARG A 442 -33.37 17.57 2.33
C ARG A 442 -33.51 18.00 3.78
N SER A 443 -32.42 17.83 4.54
CA SER A 443 -32.33 18.30 5.93
C SER A 443 -32.61 19.80 6.06
N ARG A 444 -33.22 20.22 7.18
CA ARG A 444 -33.68 21.62 7.40
C ARG A 444 -32.58 22.68 7.21
N HIS A 445 -31.32 22.33 7.48
CA HIS A 445 -30.17 23.21 7.30
C HIS A 445 -29.70 23.36 5.83
N LYS A 446 -30.08 22.43 4.94
CA LYS A 446 -29.83 22.47 3.49
C LYS A 446 -31.03 22.96 2.67
N LEU A 447 -32.17 23.20 3.31
CA LEU A 447 -33.35 23.76 2.64
C LEU A 447 -33.06 25.15 2.07
N LEU A 448 -33.60 25.41 0.89
CA LEU A 448 -33.59 26.73 0.25
C LEU A 448 -34.34 27.77 1.11
N PRO A 449 -33.99 29.06 1.02
CA PRO A 449 -34.60 30.11 1.85
C PRO A 449 -36.14 30.13 1.86
N PRO A 450 -36.84 29.92 0.72
CA PRO A 450 -38.31 29.87 0.72
C PRO A 450 -38.92 28.73 1.55
N LEU A 451 -38.30 27.54 1.54
CA LEU A 451 -38.76 26.38 2.31
C LEU A 451 -38.33 26.43 3.77
N ARG A 452 -37.17 27.03 4.06
CA ARG A 452 -36.63 27.16 5.41
C ARG A 452 -37.49 28.07 6.30
N GLY A 453 -38.14 29.08 5.70
CA GLY A 453 -39.04 30.01 6.37
C GLY A 453 -40.41 29.44 6.73
N MET A 454 -40.79 28.27 6.18
CA MET A 454 -42.05 27.59 6.48
C MET A 454 -41.93 26.79 7.79
N GLU A 455 -42.99 26.78 8.61
CA GLU A 455 -43.01 25.97 9.84
C GLU A 455 -43.09 24.48 9.46
N ASN A 456 -43.97 24.13 8.52
CA ASN A 456 -44.21 22.76 8.06
C ASN A 456 -44.24 22.64 6.51
N PRO A 457 -43.07 22.52 5.85
CA PRO A 457 -42.97 22.44 4.38
C PRO A 457 -43.75 21.28 3.75
N ASP A 458 -44.04 20.24 4.52
CA ASP A 458 -44.76 19.05 4.05
C ASP A 458 -46.25 19.30 3.78
N GLU A 459 -46.88 20.16 4.59
CA GLU A 459 -48.31 20.46 4.56
C GLU A 459 -48.64 21.81 3.89
N GLU A 460 -47.73 22.78 3.97
CA GLU A 460 -47.95 24.14 3.43
C GLU A 460 -47.63 24.27 1.93
N PHE A 461 -46.74 23.41 1.38
CA PHE A 461 -46.33 23.48 -0.02
C PHE A 461 -47.27 22.67 -0.92
N ASP A 462 -48.25 23.32 -1.55
CA ASP A 462 -49.19 22.71 -2.51
C ASP A 462 -48.87 23.10 -3.96
N VAL A 463 -48.39 22.11 -4.72
CA VAL A 463 -47.96 22.23 -6.13
C VAL A 463 -49.04 22.83 -7.05
N GLU A 464 -50.33 22.65 -6.76
CA GLU A 464 -51.41 23.11 -7.63
C GLU A 464 -52.07 24.43 -7.21
N LYS A 465 -51.97 24.81 -5.94
CA LYS A 465 -52.67 25.99 -5.40
C LYS A 465 -51.94 27.29 -5.71
N ASP A 466 -50.62 27.22 -5.87
CA ASP A 466 -49.76 28.39 -6.01
C ASP A 466 -49.39 28.73 -7.47
N TRP A 467 -49.76 27.92 -8.48
CA TRP A 467 -49.11 27.99 -9.80
C TRP A 467 -50.02 28.21 -11.02
N PRO A 468 -49.84 29.33 -11.78
CA PRO A 468 -50.60 29.59 -13.01
C PRO A 468 -50.22 28.62 -14.14
N LEU A 469 -51.16 28.42 -15.07
CA LEU A 469 -50.92 27.65 -16.30
C LEU A 469 -49.95 28.43 -17.20
N VAL A 470 -48.80 27.84 -17.48
CA VAL A 470 -47.82 28.39 -18.42
C VAL A 470 -48.37 28.26 -19.83
N THR A 471 -48.37 29.36 -20.58
CA THR A 471 -48.80 29.36 -21.98
C THR A 471 -47.68 28.88 -22.92
N GLN A 472 -48.03 28.39 -24.11
CA GLN A 472 -47.03 27.98 -25.10
C GLN A 472 -46.09 29.14 -25.47
N GLU A 473 -46.60 30.38 -25.50
CA GLU A 473 -45.83 31.58 -25.81
C GLU A 473 -44.74 31.88 -24.76
N GLU A 474 -45.04 31.65 -23.48
CA GLU A 474 -44.05 31.78 -22.37
C GLU A 474 -42.98 30.69 -22.44
N TYR A 475 -43.35 29.47 -22.84
CA TYR A 475 -42.41 28.40 -23.07
C TYR A 475 -41.48 28.70 -24.25
N ASP A 476 -42.03 29.11 -25.39
CA ASP A 476 -41.27 29.41 -26.60
C ASP A 476 -40.30 30.60 -26.38
N ALA A 477 -40.63 31.51 -25.46
CA ALA A 477 -39.76 32.61 -25.04
C ALA A 477 -38.55 32.16 -24.20
N ASN A 478 -38.69 31.12 -23.36
CA ASN A 478 -37.58 30.58 -22.56
C ASN A 478 -37.71 29.05 -22.35
N PRO A 479 -37.40 28.23 -23.37
CA PRO A 479 -37.57 26.77 -23.29
C PRO A 479 -36.73 26.12 -22.19
N SER A 480 -35.57 26.71 -21.87
CA SER A 480 -34.67 26.22 -20.83
C SER A 480 -35.18 26.40 -19.40
N GLY A 481 -36.22 27.19 -19.18
CA GLY A 481 -36.78 27.44 -17.85
C GLY A 481 -37.93 26.51 -17.47
N TYR A 482 -38.39 25.66 -18.39
CA TYR A 482 -39.58 24.83 -18.21
C TYR A 482 -39.36 23.40 -18.68
N ARG A 483 -40.07 22.46 -18.05
CA ARG A 483 -40.07 21.05 -18.38
C ARG A 483 -41.50 20.57 -18.66
N GLU A 484 -41.67 19.80 -19.71
CA GLU A 484 -42.96 19.18 -20.03
C GLU A 484 -43.09 17.84 -19.28
N LEU A 485 -44.14 17.68 -18.47
CA LEU A 485 -44.47 16.41 -17.80
C LEU A 485 -45.84 15.90 -18.23
N CYS A 486 -45.94 14.59 -18.47
CA CYS A 486 -47.18 13.92 -18.84
C CYS A 486 -47.97 13.44 -17.61
N TRP A 487 -47.28 12.85 -16.64
CA TRP A 487 -47.84 12.31 -15.41
C TRP A 487 -47.97 13.37 -14.30
N ASP A 488 -49.10 13.35 -13.60
CA ASP A 488 -49.39 14.30 -12.52
C ASP A 488 -48.46 14.10 -11.31
N LEU A 489 -47.77 15.18 -10.91
CA LEU A 489 -46.82 15.18 -9.80
C LEU A 489 -47.42 14.72 -8.47
N LYS A 490 -48.71 14.98 -8.21
CA LYS A 490 -49.37 14.56 -6.95
C LYS A 490 -49.66 13.06 -6.88
N GLU A 491 -49.84 12.43 -8.04
CA GLU A 491 -50.25 11.03 -8.15
C GLU A 491 -49.08 10.14 -8.66
N ARG A 492 -47.83 10.56 -8.41
CA ARG A 492 -46.61 9.76 -8.66
C ARG A 492 -46.32 8.77 -7.52
N GLY A 493 -45.41 7.83 -7.80
CA GLY A 493 -44.90 6.88 -6.81
C GLY A 493 -44.13 7.53 -5.66
N ALA A 494 -43.75 6.73 -4.66
CA ALA A 494 -43.05 7.19 -3.46
C ALA A 494 -41.69 7.85 -3.75
N VAL A 495 -41.05 7.53 -4.88
CA VAL A 495 -39.76 8.07 -5.32
C VAL A 495 -39.95 8.98 -6.56
N GLY A 496 -41.20 9.28 -6.92
CA GLY A 496 -41.54 10.10 -8.08
C GLY A 496 -41.59 9.33 -9.41
N GLU A 497 -41.67 8.00 -9.38
CA GLU A 497 -41.75 7.16 -10.57
C GLU A 497 -43.13 7.19 -11.25
N THR A 498 -43.18 6.70 -12.49
CA THR A 498 -44.42 6.50 -13.27
C THR A 498 -44.65 5.01 -13.56
N ILE A 499 -45.84 4.63 -14.06
CA ILE A 499 -46.12 3.22 -14.38
C ILE A 499 -45.15 2.68 -15.44
N LEU A 500 -44.67 3.54 -16.35
CA LEU A 500 -43.72 3.15 -17.38
C LEU A 500 -42.36 2.75 -16.77
N HIS A 501 -41.88 3.48 -15.75
CA HIS A 501 -40.67 3.13 -15.02
C HIS A 501 -40.80 1.75 -14.33
N LEU A 502 -41.91 1.50 -13.63
CA LEU A 502 -42.17 0.21 -12.97
C LEU A 502 -42.26 -0.97 -13.95
N CYS A 503 -42.82 -0.75 -15.15
CA CYS A 503 -42.87 -1.79 -16.17
C CYS A 503 -41.46 -2.20 -16.64
N LEU A 504 -40.54 -1.23 -16.74
CA LEU A 504 -39.19 -1.49 -17.23
C LEU A 504 -38.25 -1.94 -16.11
N LEU A 505 -38.52 -1.63 -14.85
CA LEU A 505 -37.68 -2.04 -13.71
C LEU A 505 -37.52 -3.56 -13.56
N ASN A 506 -38.57 -4.35 -13.87
CA ASN A 506 -38.57 -5.81 -13.66
C ASN A 506 -38.10 -6.63 -14.88
N ALA A 507 -37.58 -5.99 -15.93
CA ALA A 507 -36.99 -6.60 -17.13
C ALA A 507 -37.78 -7.78 -17.78
N SER A 508 -39.10 -7.86 -17.57
CA SER A 508 -39.90 -8.98 -18.08
C SER A 508 -40.50 -8.67 -19.45
N SER A 509 -40.55 -9.69 -20.32
CA SER A 509 -41.14 -9.56 -21.67
C SER A 509 -42.64 -9.17 -21.65
N LEU A 510 -43.37 -9.58 -20.60
CA LEU A 510 -44.76 -9.20 -20.37
C LEU A 510 -44.90 -7.69 -20.13
N LEU A 511 -44.13 -7.15 -19.19
CA LEU A 511 -44.16 -5.73 -18.83
C LEU A 511 -43.59 -4.86 -19.95
N ALA A 512 -42.60 -5.35 -20.69
CA ALA A 512 -42.12 -4.71 -21.92
C ALA A 512 -43.23 -4.55 -22.96
N ASN A 513 -44.06 -5.57 -23.17
CA ASN A 513 -45.21 -5.48 -24.08
C ASN A 513 -46.32 -4.55 -23.56
N LEU A 514 -46.52 -4.50 -22.23
CA LEU A 514 -47.42 -3.56 -21.59
C LEU A 514 -46.93 -2.11 -21.76
N ALA A 515 -45.63 -1.86 -21.56
CA ALA A 515 -44.99 -0.56 -21.77
C ALA A 515 -45.16 -0.07 -23.21
N LYS A 516 -44.93 -0.94 -24.21
CA LYS A 516 -45.17 -0.64 -25.63
C LYS A 516 -46.62 -0.22 -25.90
N ARG A 517 -47.60 -0.86 -25.25
CA ARG A 517 -49.03 -0.50 -25.36
C ARG A 517 -49.36 0.82 -24.68
N LEU A 518 -48.78 1.08 -23.50
CA LEU A 518 -48.95 2.37 -22.80
C LEU A 518 -48.46 3.53 -23.67
N LEU A 519 -47.28 3.40 -24.27
CA LEU A 519 -46.69 4.41 -25.16
C LEU A 519 -47.49 4.62 -26.45
N ARG A 520 -48.22 3.61 -26.94
CA ARG A 520 -49.13 3.76 -28.08
C ARG A 520 -50.29 4.72 -27.80
N PHE A 521 -50.81 4.74 -26.57
CA PHE A 521 -51.91 5.64 -26.18
C PHE A 521 -51.39 6.99 -25.67
N TYR A 522 -50.29 6.98 -24.94
CA TYR A 522 -49.72 8.17 -24.29
C TYR A 522 -48.22 8.30 -24.65
N PRO A 523 -47.88 8.79 -25.85
CA PRO A 523 -46.50 8.83 -26.34
C PRO A 523 -45.60 9.77 -25.54
N LYS A 524 -46.14 10.89 -25.04
CA LYS A 524 -45.38 11.87 -24.24
C LYS A 524 -44.90 11.35 -22.88
N LEU A 525 -45.46 10.23 -22.40
CA LEU A 525 -45.05 9.58 -21.16
C LEU A 525 -43.58 9.11 -21.20
N ILE A 526 -42.99 8.96 -22.39
CA ILE A 526 -41.62 8.48 -22.59
C ILE A 526 -40.55 9.41 -22.00
N ASN A 527 -40.83 10.72 -21.90
CA ASN A 527 -39.86 11.73 -21.44
C ASN A 527 -40.05 12.12 -19.97
N ASP A 528 -40.99 11.49 -19.26
CA ASP A 528 -41.11 11.66 -17.81
C ASP A 528 -39.92 10.99 -17.11
N VAL A 529 -39.39 11.67 -16.09
CA VAL A 529 -38.26 11.20 -15.27
C VAL A 529 -38.67 10.98 -13.81
N TYR A 530 -37.81 10.32 -13.04
CA TYR A 530 -37.90 10.28 -11.59
C TYR A 530 -37.75 11.67 -10.96
N MET A 531 -38.55 11.94 -9.93
CA MET A 531 -38.61 13.26 -9.26
C MET A 531 -38.01 13.26 -7.84
N GLY A 532 -37.78 12.11 -7.21
CA GLY A 532 -37.14 12.02 -5.88
C GLY A 532 -35.66 12.42 -5.94
N ASP A 533 -35.09 12.95 -4.85
CA ASP A 533 -33.70 13.46 -4.83
C ASP A 533 -32.66 12.35 -5.13
N GLU A 534 -32.99 11.09 -4.84
CA GLU A 534 -32.10 9.95 -5.06
C GLU A 534 -31.88 9.57 -6.52
N TYR A 535 -32.95 9.52 -7.32
CA TYR A 535 -32.93 9.08 -8.73
C TYR A 535 -33.32 10.21 -9.69
N TYR A 536 -33.26 11.46 -9.23
CA TYR A 536 -33.73 12.61 -9.99
C TYR A 536 -33.16 12.64 -11.42
N GLY A 537 -34.03 12.74 -12.42
CA GLY A 537 -33.64 12.77 -13.84
C GLY A 537 -33.39 11.40 -14.48
N GLU A 538 -33.48 10.31 -13.73
CA GLU A 538 -33.46 8.96 -14.31
C GLU A 538 -34.67 8.79 -15.23
N SER A 539 -34.40 8.39 -16.47
CA SER A 539 -35.43 8.17 -17.49
C SER A 539 -35.58 6.69 -17.79
N VAL A 540 -36.69 6.33 -18.43
CA VAL A 540 -36.95 4.96 -18.89
C VAL A 540 -35.86 4.42 -19.83
N LEU A 541 -35.17 5.31 -20.57
CA LEU A 541 -34.07 4.93 -21.43
C LEU A 541 -32.85 4.46 -20.60
N HIS A 542 -32.54 5.13 -19.49
CA HIS A 542 -31.47 4.70 -18.57
C HIS A 542 -31.74 3.30 -18.02
N ILE A 543 -32.97 3.04 -17.54
CA ILE A 543 -33.36 1.73 -16.99
C ILE A 543 -33.26 0.64 -18.05
N THR A 544 -33.68 0.89 -19.29
CA THR A 544 -33.57 -0.12 -20.35
C THR A 544 -32.15 -0.46 -20.75
N ILE A 545 -31.23 0.49 -20.62
CA ILE A 545 -29.81 0.26 -20.84
C ILE A 545 -29.26 -0.60 -19.70
N VAL A 546 -29.61 -0.30 -18.44
CA VAL A 546 -29.22 -1.14 -17.29
C VAL A 546 -29.74 -2.58 -17.41
N ASN A 547 -30.92 -2.78 -18.00
CA ASN A 547 -31.48 -4.12 -18.26
C ASN A 547 -30.86 -4.87 -19.45
N GLU A 548 -29.97 -4.24 -20.21
CA GLU A 548 -29.29 -4.83 -21.36
C GLU A 548 -30.23 -5.27 -22.52
N ASP A 549 -31.35 -4.56 -22.74
CA ASP A 549 -32.29 -4.85 -23.83
C ASP A 549 -32.15 -3.87 -25.01
N PRO A 550 -31.29 -4.17 -26.02
CA PRO A 550 -31.11 -3.30 -27.18
C PRO A 550 -32.37 -3.18 -28.04
N THR A 551 -33.29 -4.17 -27.98
CA THR A 551 -34.53 -4.13 -28.76
C THR A 551 -35.51 -3.11 -28.21
N MET A 552 -35.59 -3.01 -26.87
CA MET A 552 -36.38 -1.98 -26.22
C MET A 552 -35.73 -0.60 -26.37
N VAL A 553 -34.40 -0.51 -26.24
CA VAL A 553 -33.67 0.75 -26.49
C VAL A 553 -33.98 1.28 -27.89
N LYS A 554 -33.88 0.42 -28.92
CA LYS A 554 -34.24 0.79 -30.30
C LYS A 554 -35.69 1.29 -30.41
N PHE A 555 -36.64 0.59 -29.79
CA PHE A 555 -38.05 0.97 -29.80
C PHE A 555 -38.30 2.31 -29.11
N LEU A 556 -37.69 2.56 -27.95
CA LEU A 556 -37.82 3.83 -27.22
C LEU A 556 -37.23 4.99 -28.03
N LEU A 557 -36.08 4.77 -28.66
CA LEU A 557 -35.48 5.76 -29.56
C LEU A 557 -36.37 6.02 -30.80
N ASP A 558 -37.01 4.99 -31.36
CA ASP A 558 -37.99 5.14 -32.47
C ASP A 558 -39.25 5.90 -32.03
N ALA A 559 -39.65 5.75 -30.77
CA ALA A 559 -40.79 6.44 -30.18
C ALA A 559 -40.48 7.89 -29.74
N GLY A 560 -39.25 8.37 -29.93
CA GLY A 560 -38.84 9.75 -29.62
C GLY A 560 -38.36 9.97 -28.18
N ALA A 561 -37.77 8.95 -27.54
CA ALA A 561 -37.12 9.11 -26.24
C ALA A 561 -35.95 10.12 -26.31
N ASN A 562 -35.86 11.02 -25.33
CA ASN A 562 -34.73 11.93 -25.20
C ASN A 562 -33.44 11.19 -24.81
N TYR A 563 -32.51 11.06 -25.75
CA TYR A 563 -31.19 10.46 -25.54
C TYR A 563 -30.15 11.41 -24.91
N HIS A 564 -30.52 12.67 -24.68
CA HIS A 564 -29.73 13.66 -23.96
C HIS A 564 -30.31 14.00 -22.58
N GLU A 565 -31.24 13.18 -22.09
CA GLU A 565 -31.75 13.31 -20.74
C GLU A 565 -30.63 13.08 -19.72
N ARG A 566 -30.59 13.86 -18.65
CA ARG A 566 -29.53 13.80 -17.64
C ARG A 566 -30.06 13.31 -16.31
N CYS A 567 -29.36 12.37 -15.69
CA CYS A 567 -29.66 11.83 -14.37
C CYS A 567 -28.72 12.42 -13.29
N TYR A 568 -29.19 13.38 -12.49
CA TYR A 568 -28.42 14.05 -11.43
C TYR A 568 -28.76 13.54 -10.01
N GLY A 569 -29.39 12.38 -9.92
CA GLY A 569 -29.81 11.78 -8.65
C GLY A 569 -28.66 11.65 -7.66
N ASN A 570 -28.95 11.76 -6.35
CA ASN A 570 -27.97 11.57 -5.29
C ASN A 570 -27.29 10.19 -5.36
N PHE A 571 -28.02 9.19 -5.84
CA PHE A 571 -27.48 7.84 -6.06
C PHE A 571 -26.37 7.80 -7.12
N MET A 572 -26.51 8.61 -8.18
CA MET A 572 -25.61 8.61 -9.33
C MET A 572 -24.40 9.55 -9.17
N CYS A 573 -24.27 10.23 -8.03
CA CYS A 573 -23.13 11.10 -7.74
C CYS A 573 -22.00 10.36 -7.00
N PRO A 574 -20.74 10.79 -7.19
CA PRO A 574 -19.61 10.35 -6.36
C PRO A 574 -19.88 10.57 -4.87
N GLU A 575 -19.45 9.64 -4.02
CA GLU A 575 -19.74 9.63 -2.57
C GLU A 575 -19.21 10.88 -1.86
N ASP A 576 -18.05 11.37 -2.26
CA ASP A 576 -17.42 12.56 -1.69
C ASP A 576 -18.20 13.84 -1.97
N GLN A 577 -18.92 13.90 -3.10
CA GLN A 577 -19.72 15.05 -3.49
C GLN A 577 -21.14 15.05 -2.91
N LYS A 578 -21.68 13.91 -2.44
CA LYS A 578 -23.07 13.82 -1.94
C LYS A 578 -23.37 14.80 -0.83
N ALA A 579 -22.43 15.00 0.09
CA ALA A 579 -22.60 15.92 1.22
C ALA A 579 -22.64 17.40 0.79
N SER A 580 -21.93 17.76 -0.29
CA SER A 580 -21.73 19.14 -0.75
C SER A 580 -22.73 19.61 -1.82
N ARG A 581 -23.64 18.72 -2.26
CA ARG A 581 -24.74 19.03 -3.20
C ARG A 581 -25.60 20.20 -2.74
N ASN A 582 -25.76 21.20 -3.61
CA ASN A 582 -26.68 22.32 -3.43
C ASN A 582 -27.52 22.57 -4.70
N ASP A 583 -28.71 23.13 -4.52
CA ASP A 583 -29.59 23.45 -5.65
C ASP A 583 -29.55 24.95 -5.96
N SER A 584 -29.83 25.31 -7.21
CA SER A 584 -30.08 26.69 -7.67
C SER A 584 -31.45 26.78 -8.36
N PHE A 585 -32.04 27.97 -8.37
CA PHE A 585 -33.28 28.23 -9.12
C PHE A 585 -33.07 28.42 -10.62
N ASP A 586 -31.83 28.71 -11.04
CA ASP A 586 -31.51 29.07 -12.42
C ASP A 586 -31.47 27.87 -13.36
N HIS A 587 -31.24 26.67 -12.83
CA HIS A 587 -31.05 25.45 -13.62
C HIS A 587 -31.48 24.18 -12.87
N GLU A 588 -31.77 23.10 -13.61
CA GLU A 588 -32.31 21.86 -13.05
C GLU A 588 -31.23 20.97 -12.41
N TRP A 589 -30.00 21.01 -12.93
CA TRP A 589 -28.89 20.20 -12.40
C TRP A 589 -28.45 20.67 -11.02
N VAL A 590 -27.72 19.80 -10.32
CA VAL A 590 -27.24 20.05 -8.96
C VAL A 590 -25.86 20.70 -9.03
N ASN A 591 -25.62 21.69 -8.18
CA ASN A 591 -24.30 22.26 -8.02
C ASN A 591 -23.49 21.39 -7.04
N VAL A 592 -22.25 21.09 -7.41
CA VAL A 592 -21.35 20.22 -6.66
C VAL A 592 -20.00 20.90 -6.47
N GLN A 593 -19.25 20.45 -5.47
CA GLN A 593 -17.86 20.91 -5.33
C GLN A 593 -17.02 20.43 -6.51
N PRO A 594 -16.18 21.30 -7.11
CA PRO A 594 -15.35 20.94 -8.27
C PRO A 594 -14.36 19.81 -8.01
N GLU A 595 -13.83 19.73 -6.78
CA GLU A 595 -12.85 18.73 -6.41
C GLU A 595 -13.53 17.41 -6.05
N THR A 596 -13.17 16.36 -6.78
CA THR A 596 -13.62 15.00 -6.51
C THR A 596 -12.53 13.96 -6.75
N ASN A 597 -12.66 12.85 -6.04
CA ASN A 597 -11.90 11.62 -6.24
C ASN A 597 -12.61 10.60 -7.15
N TYR A 598 -13.84 10.89 -7.60
CA TYR A 598 -14.71 10.04 -8.43
C TYR A 598 -15.01 8.66 -7.82
N ASN A 599 -14.80 8.48 -6.51
CA ASN A 599 -15.13 7.25 -5.84
C ASN A 599 -16.65 7.18 -5.63
N GLY A 600 -17.27 6.11 -6.09
CA GLY A 600 -18.68 5.83 -5.83
C GLY A 600 -19.11 4.53 -6.50
N TYR A 601 -20.27 4.02 -6.07
CA TYR A 601 -20.80 2.77 -6.59
C TYR A 601 -21.29 2.92 -8.04
N VAL A 602 -21.97 4.03 -8.37
CA VAL A 602 -22.72 4.18 -9.62
C VAL A 602 -22.60 5.59 -10.20
N TYR A 603 -21.40 6.03 -10.57
CA TYR A 603 -21.20 7.31 -11.26
C TYR A 603 -21.04 7.10 -12.77
N TRP A 604 -22.12 7.10 -13.55
CA TRP A 604 -22.10 6.75 -14.99
C TRP A 604 -22.21 7.96 -15.95
N GLY A 605 -21.91 9.17 -15.49
CA GLY A 605 -21.80 10.34 -16.37
C GLY A 605 -23.12 10.89 -16.89
N GLU A 606 -24.21 10.72 -16.12
CA GLU A 606 -25.55 11.33 -16.29
C GLU A 606 -26.34 10.99 -17.57
N TYR A 607 -25.70 10.71 -18.71
CA TYR A 607 -26.36 10.54 -20.00
C TYR A 607 -26.61 9.05 -20.33
N PRO A 608 -27.65 8.73 -21.12
CA PRO A 608 -27.89 7.37 -21.60
C PRO A 608 -26.70 6.80 -22.39
N LEU A 609 -26.04 7.62 -23.21
CA LEU A 609 -24.89 7.21 -24.00
C LEU A 609 -23.70 6.80 -23.11
N SER A 610 -23.44 7.54 -22.02
CA SER A 610 -22.37 7.21 -21.08
C SER A 610 -22.71 5.98 -20.24
N PHE A 611 -23.98 5.75 -19.89
CA PHE A 611 -24.43 4.51 -19.24
C PHE A 611 -24.11 3.29 -20.09
N ALA A 612 -24.48 3.32 -21.38
CA ALA A 612 -24.18 2.22 -22.31
C ALA A 612 -22.67 1.98 -22.43
N ALA A 613 -21.87 3.05 -22.41
CA ALA A 613 -20.41 2.98 -22.45
C ALA A 613 -19.82 2.35 -21.17
N CYS A 614 -20.24 2.81 -19.98
CA CYS A 614 -19.76 2.29 -18.71
C CYS A 614 -20.10 0.81 -18.49
N LEU A 615 -21.27 0.38 -18.97
CA LEU A 615 -21.71 -1.02 -18.92
C LEU A 615 -21.06 -1.91 -19.99
N GLY A 616 -20.34 -1.34 -20.97
CA GLY A 616 -19.72 -2.09 -22.06
C GLY A 616 -20.71 -2.60 -23.11
N GLN A 617 -21.89 -1.97 -23.23
CA GLN A 617 -22.93 -2.39 -24.16
C GLN A 617 -22.76 -1.74 -25.53
N GLU A 618 -21.97 -2.38 -26.39
CA GLU A 618 -21.65 -1.84 -27.72
C GLU A 618 -22.89 -1.60 -28.60
N GLU A 619 -23.84 -2.52 -28.62
CA GLU A 619 -25.03 -2.42 -29.46
C GLU A 619 -25.92 -1.24 -29.05
N CYS A 620 -26.15 -1.07 -27.73
CA CYS A 620 -26.87 0.08 -27.20
C CYS A 620 -26.14 1.39 -27.52
N TYR A 621 -24.81 1.41 -27.36
CA TYR A 621 -23.98 2.57 -27.67
C TYR A 621 -24.10 2.99 -29.14
N ARG A 622 -23.94 2.04 -30.08
CA ARG A 622 -24.08 2.27 -31.53
C ARG A 622 -25.50 2.72 -31.90
N LEU A 623 -26.54 2.13 -31.32
CA LEU A 623 -27.94 2.50 -31.58
C LEU A 623 -28.25 3.94 -31.15
N ILE A 624 -27.80 4.35 -29.97
CA ILE A 624 -28.03 5.70 -29.44
C ILE A 624 -27.28 6.72 -30.31
N LEU A 625 -26.04 6.42 -30.68
CA LEU A 625 -25.25 7.29 -31.53
C LEU A 625 -25.81 7.41 -32.96
N ALA A 626 -26.34 6.32 -33.52
CA ALA A 626 -26.99 6.34 -34.83
C ALA A 626 -28.21 7.30 -34.90
N ARG A 627 -28.77 7.70 -33.75
CA ARG A 627 -29.83 8.72 -33.64
C ARG A 627 -29.33 10.14 -33.45
N GLY A 628 -28.02 10.36 -33.48
CA GLY A 628 -27.40 11.67 -33.34
C GLY A 628 -27.06 12.05 -31.90
N ALA A 629 -26.81 11.07 -31.02
CA ALA A 629 -26.20 11.35 -29.73
C ALA A 629 -24.76 11.84 -29.90
N ASP A 630 -24.36 12.77 -29.05
CA ASP A 630 -23.05 13.42 -29.07
C ASP A 630 -22.19 12.88 -27.92
N PRO A 631 -21.07 12.19 -28.19
CA PRO A 631 -20.18 11.64 -27.17
C PRO A 631 -19.37 12.70 -26.41
N ASP A 632 -19.31 13.92 -26.93
CA ASP A 632 -18.54 15.03 -26.35
C ASP A 632 -19.36 15.85 -25.33
N LYS A 633 -20.64 15.51 -25.10
CA LYS A 633 -21.44 16.17 -24.06
C LYS A 633 -20.89 15.88 -22.67
N GLN A 634 -20.86 16.96 -21.88
CA GLN A 634 -20.29 16.97 -20.55
C GLN A 634 -21.37 16.86 -19.48
N ASP A 635 -21.09 16.10 -18.44
CA ASP A 635 -21.91 15.99 -17.23
C ASP A 635 -21.69 17.17 -16.26
N THR A 636 -22.29 17.14 -15.07
CA THR A 636 -22.11 18.19 -14.05
C THR A 636 -20.65 18.43 -13.64
N ASN A 637 -19.80 17.40 -13.69
CA ASN A 637 -18.36 17.51 -13.39
C ASN A 637 -17.52 17.90 -14.62
N GLY A 638 -18.15 18.13 -15.77
CA GLY A 638 -17.47 18.41 -17.03
C GLY A 638 -16.91 17.17 -17.72
N ASN A 639 -17.24 15.97 -17.26
CA ASN A 639 -16.72 14.73 -17.82
C ASN A 639 -17.48 14.35 -19.09
N THR A 640 -16.73 13.94 -20.12
CA THR A 640 -17.27 13.33 -21.35
C THR A 640 -17.31 11.81 -21.23
N VAL A 641 -17.86 11.12 -22.23
CA VAL A 641 -17.87 9.64 -22.27
C VAL A 641 -16.46 9.06 -22.11
N LEU A 642 -15.44 9.64 -22.75
CA LEU A 642 -14.06 9.17 -22.62
C LEU A 642 -13.50 9.33 -21.21
N HIS A 643 -13.87 10.40 -20.49
CA HIS A 643 -13.51 10.55 -19.08
C HIS A 643 -14.14 9.44 -18.22
N MET A 644 -15.40 9.10 -18.48
CA MET A 644 -16.09 8.02 -17.77
C MET A 644 -15.43 6.66 -18.00
N LEU A 645 -15.04 6.37 -19.25
CA LEU A 645 -14.35 5.13 -19.60
C LEU A 645 -12.97 5.02 -18.94
N VAL A 646 -12.29 6.14 -18.70
CA VAL A 646 -11.06 6.19 -17.90
C VAL A 646 -11.32 5.90 -16.43
N ILE A 647 -12.41 6.43 -15.85
CA ILE A 647 -12.74 6.18 -14.43
C ILE A 647 -12.98 4.68 -14.18
N TYR A 648 -13.66 3.99 -15.11
CA TYR A 648 -14.00 2.56 -15.02
C TYR A 648 -13.03 1.59 -15.71
N GLU A 649 -11.97 2.10 -16.35
CA GLU A 649 -10.94 1.29 -17.03
C GLU A 649 -11.47 0.37 -18.13
N LYS A 650 -12.38 0.89 -18.97
CA LYS A 650 -13.00 0.15 -20.08
C LYS A 650 -12.27 0.41 -21.41
N MET A 651 -11.16 -0.30 -21.63
CA MET A 651 -10.30 -0.13 -22.83
C MET A 651 -11.03 -0.39 -24.15
N GLU A 652 -11.74 -1.53 -24.28
CA GLU A 652 -12.40 -1.92 -25.54
C GLU A 652 -13.47 -0.89 -25.97
N THR A 653 -14.30 -0.46 -25.02
CA THR A 653 -15.31 0.57 -25.28
C THR A 653 -14.69 1.94 -25.50
N PHE A 654 -13.51 2.22 -24.92
CA PHE A 654 -12.75 3.44 -25.18
C PHE A 654 -12.29 3.51 -26.64
N ASP A 655 -11.76 2.41 -27.18
CA ASP A 655 -11.34 2.31 -28.58
C ASP A 655 -12.53 2.53 -29.51
N MET A 656 -13.65 1.85 -29.24
CA MET A 656 -14.87 2.04 -30.01
C MET A 656 -15.35 3.52 -29.96
N ALA A 657 -15.42 4.13 -28.79
CA ALA A 657 -15.86 5.52 -28.66
C ALA A 657 -14.94 6.49 -29.41
N PHE A 658 -13.62 6.25 -29.37
CA PHE A 658 -12.63 7.06 -30.07
C PHE A 658 -12.71 6.88 -31.60
N GLU A 659 -12.81 5.64 -32.10
CA GLU A 659 -12.97 5.35 -33.54
C GLU A 659 -14.22 6.00 -34.12
N VAL A 660 -15.26 6.12 -33.31
CA VAL A 660 -16.55 6.66 -33.69
C VAL A 660 -16.60 8.20 -33.58
N GLY A 661 -15.52 8.84 -33.11
CA GLY A 661 -15.29 10.27 -33.21
C GLY A 661 -15.31 11.05 -31.90
N ALA A 662 -15.27 10.38 -30.75
CA ALA A 662 -15.15 11.07 -29.45
C ALA A 662 -13.79 11.78 -29.31
N SER A 663 -13.79 13.00 -28.75
CA SER A 663 -12.59 13.84 -28.72
C SER A 663 -11.76 13.72 -27.43
N LEU A 664 -10.44 13.58 -27.58
CA LEU A 664 -9.48 13.48 -26.45
C LEU A 664 -9.05 14.83 -25.87
N ASN A 665 -9.39 15.94 -26.53
CA ASN A 665 -8.88 17.27 -26.18
C ASN A 665 -9.80 18.04 -25.22
N ILE A 666 -11.03 17.57 -24.99
CA ILE A 666 -11.98 18.22 -24.09
C ILE A 666 -11.50 18.09 -22.65
N ARG A 667 -11.68 19.16 -21.88
CA ARG A 667 -11.29 19.22 -20.47
C ARG A 667 -12.51 19.32 -19.58
N ASN A 668 -12.48 18.59 -18.47
CA ASN A 668 -13.52 18.66 -17.45
C ASN A 668 -13.39 19.91 -16.56
N VAL A 669 -14.24 20.04 -15.54
CA VAL A 669 -14.23 21.20 -14.60
C VAL A 669 -12.89 21.33 -13.86
N LEU A 670 -12.18 20.22 -13.66
CA LEU A 670 -10.82 20.20 -13.09
C LEU A 670 -9.73 20.55 -14.11
N ASN A 671 -10.10 20.97 -15.32
CA ASN A 671 -9.19 21.27 -16.42
C ASN A 671 -8.36 20.03 -16.87
N LEU A 672 -8.86 18.83 -16.62
CA LEU A 672 -8.23 17.56 -16.98
C LEU A 672 -8.85 16.99 -18.25
N THR A 673 -8.00 16.47 -19.13
CA THR A 673 -8.34 15.62 -20.28
C THR A 673 -8.45 14.14 -19.85
N PRO A 674 -8.96 13.23 -20.71
CA PRO A 674 -8.97 11.81 -20.38
C PRO A 674 -7.58 11.25 -20.03
N LEU A 675 -6.53 11.69 -20.72
CA LEU A 675 -5.14 11.31 -20.45
C LEU A 675 -4.65 11.78 -19.07
N THR A 676 -4.89 13.05 -18.74
CA THR A 676 -4.44 13.64 -17.46
C THR A 676 -5.31 13.18 -16.29
N LEU A 677 -6.58 12.85 -16.54
CA LEU A 677 -7.45 12.18 -15.58
C LEU A 677 -6.96 10.77 -15.26
N ALA A 678 -6.53 9.99 -16.26
CA ALA A 678 -5.93 8.67 -16.03
C ALA A 678 -4.68 8.77 -15.14
N ALA A 679 -3.85 9.80 -15.37
CA ALA A 679 -2.70 10.09 -14.52
C ALA A 679 -3.08 10.50 -13.09
N LYS A 680 -4.14 11.28 -12.88
CA LYS A 680 -4.64 11.68 -11.55
C LYS A 680 -5.21 10.49 -10.76
N LEU A 681 -5.95 9.60 -11.44
CA LEU A 681 -6.60 8.45 -10.81
C LEU A 681 -5.68 7.25 -10.60
N ALA A 682 -4.50 7.29 -11.23
CA ALA A 682 -3.50 6.23 -11.29
C ALA A 682 -3.88 5.00 -12.13
N ARG A 683 -4.68 5.19 -13.19
CA ARG A 683 -5.09 4.11 -14.11
C ARG A 683 -3.96 3.79 -15.09
N THR A 684 -3.05 2.90 -14.68
CA THR A 684 -1.78 2.65 -15.39
C THR A 684 -1.99 2.13 -16.81
N GLU A 685 -2.84 1.12 -16.97
CA GLU A 685 -3.11 0.50 -18.28
C GLU A 685 -3.79 1.49 -19.23
N MET A 686 -4.87 2.14 -18.79
CA MET A 686 -5.56 3.18 -19.56
C MET A 686 -4.65 4.34 -19.96
N PHE A 687 -3.76 4.78 -19.06
CA PHE A 687 -2.82 5.86 -19.36
C PHE A 687 -1.87 5.50 -20.50
N PHE A 688 -1.25 4.32 -20.46
CA PHE A 688 -0.37 3.89 -21.53
C PHE A 688 -1.13 3.54 -22.81
N HIS A 689 -2.37 3.08 -22.70
CA HIS A 689 -3.26 2.85 -23.84
C HIS A 689 -3.55 4.16 -24.59
N ILE A 690 -4.00 5.20 -23.88
CA ILE A 690 -4.25 6.54 -24.47
C ILE A 690 -2.97 7.11 -25.09
N LEU A 691 -1.82 6.99 -24.41
CA LEU A 691 -0.54 7.41 -24.98
C LEU A 691 -0.15 6.65 -26.25
N ASN A 692 -0.52 5.37 -26.36
CA ASN A 692 -0.26 4.56 -27.54
C ASN A 692 -1.19 4.92 -28.71
N ILE A 693 -2.39 5.43 -28.43
CA ILE A 693 -3.30 5.99 -29.44
C ILE A 693 -2.79 7.35 -29.92
N GLU A 694 -2.30 8.21 -29.02
CA GLU A 694 -1.83 9.56 -29.36
C GLU A 694 -0.44 9.60 -30.04
N ARG A 695 0.35 8.52 -29.96
CA ARG A 695 1.71 8.49 -30.53
C ARG A 695 1.68 8.41 -32.05
N GLU A 696 2.64 9.10 -32.68
CA GLU A 696 2.88 8.99 -34.12
C GLU A 696 4.10 8.11 -34.37
N ILE A 697 3.96 7.05 -35.18
CA ILE A 697 5.08 6.17 -35.53
C ILE A 697 5.76 6.72 -36.79
N TYR A 698 7.03 7.12 -36.68
CA TYR A 698 7.81 7.59 -37.83
C TYR A 698 8.37 6.45 -38.67
N TRP A 699 8.92 5.43 -38.02
CA TRP A 699 9.45 4.25 -38.69
C TRP A 699 9.52 3.06 -37.73
N GLN A 700 9.48 1.86 -38.31
CA GLN A 700 9.64 0.60 -37.60
C GLN A 700 10.62 -0.28 -38.38
N ILE A 701 11.68 -0.75 -37.72
CA ILE A 701 12.67 -1.66 -38.30
C ILE A 701 12.81 -2.85 -37.35
N GLY A 702 12.32 -4.01 -37.79
CA GLY A 702 12.26 -5.21 -36.95
C GLY A 702 11.47 -4.97 -35.66
N ALA A 703 12.11 -5.23 -34.52
CA ALA A 703 11.52 -4.99 -33.20
C ALA A 703 11.59 -3.52 -32.74
N THR A 704 12.48 -2.71 -33.32
CA THR A 704 12.68 -1.30 -32.90
C THR A 704 11.68 -0.38 -33.58
N THR A 705 10.98 0.42 -32.80
CA THR A 705 10.02 1.43 -33.30
C THR A 705 10.46 2.82 -32.88
N CYS A 706 10.43 3.77 -33.82
CA CYS A 706 10.64 5.18 -33.53
C CYS A 706 9.29 5.88 -33.48
N ALA A 707 8.88 6.27 -32.28
CA ALA A 707 7.59 6.90 -32.00
C ALA A 707 7.78 8.30 -31.41
N ALA A 708 6.94 9.22 -31.83
CA ALA A 708 6.84 10.56 -31.30
C ALA A 708 5.62 10.64 -30.36
N TYR A 709 5.87 10.98 -29.09
CA TYR A 709 4.83 11.18 -28.08
C TYR A 709 4.55 12.66 -27.88
N PRO A 710 3.29 13.13 -27.97
CA PRO A 710 2.98 14.55 -27.85
C PRO A 710 3.25 15.04 -26.41
N LEU A 711 3.92 16.18 -26.28
CA LEU A 711 4.32 16.71 -24.97
C LEU A 711 3.29 17.64 -24.32
N GLY A 712 2.30 18.12 -25.08
CA GLY A 712 1.42 19.21 -24.65
C GLY A 712 0.67 18.95 -23.32
N GLN A 713 0.25 17.71 -23.05
CA GLN A 713 -0.46 17.34 -21.81
C GLN A 713 0.42 16.53 -20.84
N VAL A 714 1.57 16.05 -21.31
CA VAL A 714 2.47 15.16 -20.56
C VAL A 714 3.51 15.96 -19.79
N ASP A 715 4.10 16.96 -20.45
CA ASP A 715 5.18 17.76 -19.89
C ASP A 715 4.65 18.83 -18.94
N THR A 716 5.44 19.14 -17.92
CA THR A 716 5.18 20.24 -16.96
C THR A 716 5.36 21.62 -17.58
N ILE A 717 6.03 21.71 -18.73
CA ILE A 717 6.34 22.97 -19.41
C ILE A 717 5.34 23.19 -20.53
N ASP A 718 4.60 24.29 -20.44
CA ASP A 718 3.71 24.69 -21.53
C ASP A 718 4.52 25.06 -22.79
N THR A 719 4.07 24.56 -23.93
CA THR A 719 4.75 24.66 -25.23
C THR A 719 4.81 26.08 -25.78
N GLU A 720 3.85 26.95 -25.40
CA GLU A 720 3.75 28.31 -25.91
C GLU A 720 4.37 29.32 -24.94
N THR A 721 3.98 29.26 -23.67
CA THR A 721 4.38 30.28 -22.67
C THR A 721 5.69 29.95 -21.95
N GLY A 722 6.09 28.68 -21.89
CA GLY A 722 7.19 28.22 -21.04
C GLY A 722 6.87 28.27 -19.53
N CYS A 723 5.62 28.58 -19.17
CA CYS A 723 5.12 28.50 -17.79
C CYS A 723 4.93 27.05 -17.34
N ILE A 724 4.71 26.85 -16.04
CA ILE A 724 4.51 25.52 -15.47
C ILE A 724 3.03 25.20 -15.47
N CYS A 725 2.66 24.07 -16.09
CA CYS A 725 1.33 23.51 -16.04
C CYS A 725 1.21 22.54 -14.86
N LYS A 726 0.31 22.84 -13.91
CA LYS A 726 0.02 21.94 -12.77
C LYS A 726 -0.78 20.70 -13.17
N ASP A 727 -1.58 20.84 -14.22
CA ASP A 727 -2.50 19.81 -14.70
C ASP A 727 -1.81 18.81 -15.66
N SER A 728 -0.50 18.97 -15.87
CA SER A 728 0.29 18.02 -16.66
C SER A 728 0.34 16.64 -16.03
N ALA A 729 0.34 15.60 -16.87
CA ALA A 729 0.41 14.22 -16.42
C ALA A 729 1.66 13.98 -15.53
N LEU A 730 2.83 14.48 -15.94
CA LEU A 730 4.05 14.31 -15.15
C LEU A 730 3.95 14.93 -13.74
N ASN A 731 3.30 16.09 -13.59
CA ASN A 731 3.09 16.70 -12.28
C ASN A 731 2.14 15.84 -11.42
N LEU A 732 1.02 15.39 -12.01
CA LEU A 732 0.02 14.57 -11.32
C LEU A 732 0.61 13.23 -10.85
N VAL A 733 1.39 12.54 -11.69
CA VAL A 733 2.02 11.26 -11.33
C VAL A 733 3.07 11.41 -10.21
N VAL A 734 3.90 12.45 -10.27
CA VAL A 734 5.01 12.64 -9.32
C VAL A 734 4.55 13.09 -7.93
N PHE A 735 3.48 13.88 -7.88
CA PHE A 735 2.86 14.35 -6.63
C PHE A 735 1.68 13.49 -6.16
N GLY A 736 1.31 12.45 -6.92
CA GLY A 736 0.28 11.48 -6.54
C GLY A 736 0.63 10.69 -5.27
N GLU A 737 -0.38 10.40 -4.45
CA GLU A 737 -0.23 9.76 -3.15
C GLU A 737 -0.31 8.23 -3.22
N LYS A 738 -1.12 7.68 -4.13
CA LYS A 738 -1.31 6.22 -4.27
C LYS A 738 -0.02 5.54 -4.76
N ASP A 739 0.17 4.29 -4.34
CA ASP A 739 1.29 3.44 -4.79
C ASP A 739 1.17 3.09 -6.28
N GLU A 740 -0.06 3.03 -6.82
CA GLU A 740 -0.35 2.85 -8.26
C GLU A 740 0.34 3.90 -9.14
N HIS A 741 0.55 5.13 -8.65
CA HIS A 741 1.30 6.16 -9.39
C HIS A 741 2.77 5.78 -9.63
N LEU A 742 3.33 4.86 -8.85
CA LEU A 742 4.69 4.35 -9.10
C LEU A 742 4.76 3.51 -10.37
N GLY A 743 3.69 2.77 -10.70
CA GLY A 743 3.61 2.00 -11.95
C GLY A 743 3.58 2.91 -13.19
N LEU A 744 2.97 4.09 -13.06
CA LEU A 744 2.93 5.10 -14.13
C LEU A 744 4.30 5.72 -14.45
N LEU A 745 5.26 5.70 -13.52
CA LEU A 745 6.61 6.21 -13.76
C LEU A 745 7.44 5.32 -14.68
N GLU A 746 6.94 4.15 -15.08
CA GLU A 746 7.60 3.27 -16.05
C GLU A 746 7.41 3.79 -17.50
N GLY A 747 8.25 3.35 -18.44
CA GLY A 747 8.13 3.71 -19.85
C GLY A 747 8.46 5.17 -20.22
N MET A 748 7.55 5.87 -20.90
CA MET A 748 7.83 7.17 -21.53
C MET A 748 8.14 8.29 -20.52
N LEU A 749 7.47 8.30 -19.37
CA LEU A 749 7.68 9.35 -18.35
C LEU A 749 9.11 9.32 -17.79
N ILE A 750 9.68 8.14 -17.54
CA ILE A 750 11.07 8.04 -17.07
C ILE A 750 12.05 8.50 -18.16
N ASP A 751 11.77 8.21 -19.43
CA ASP A 751 12.65 8.62 -20.53
C ASP A 751 12.58 10.14 -20.77
N LEU A 752 11.42 10.76 -20.58
CA LEU A 752 11.28 12.22 -20.54
C LEU A 752 12.12 12.80 -19.39
N LEU A 753 12.00 12.24 -18.18
CA LEU A 753 12.77 12.69 -17.01
C LEU A 753 14.28 12.51 -17.22
N LYS A 754 14.73 11.41 -17.83
CA LYS A 754 16.15 11.16 -18.15
C LYS A 754 16.66 12.18 -19.16
N THR A 755 15.84 12.52 -20.14
CA THR A 755 16.17 13.54 -21.14
C THR A 755 16.31 14.91 -20.47
N LYS A 756 15.35 15.33 -19.63
CA LYS A 756 15.45 16.55 -18.82
C LYS A 756 16.71 16.56 -17.93
N TRP A 757 16.99 15.43 -17.28
CA TRP A 757 18.16 15.24 -16.44
C TRP A 757 19.46 15.52 -17.20
N ASN A 758 19.63 14.89 -18.36
CA ASN A 758 20.83 15.02 -19.17
C ASN A 758 20.96 16.39 -19.84
N THR A 759 19.85 17.03 -20.23
CA THR A 759 19.88 18.32 -20.95
C THR A 759 20.27 19.48 -20.05
N PHE A 760 19.71 19.60 -18.84
CA PHE A 760 19.99 20.78 -17.99
C PHE A 760 19.99 20.55 -16.48
N VAL A 761 19.25 19.57 -15.96
CA VAL A 761 19.10 19.41 -14.51
C VAL A 761 20.38 18.87 -13.87
N LYS A 762 21.04 17.87 -14.47
CA LYS A 762 22.26 17.25 -13.93
C LYS A 762 23.33 18.28 -13.59
N PHE A 763 23.65 19.18 -14.54
CA PHE A 763 24.68 20.20 -14.32
C PHE A 763 24.30 21.17 -13.20
N ARG A 764 23.04 21.60 -13.13
CA ARG A 764 22.57 22.52 -12.08
C ARG A 764 22.55 21.85 -10.70
N PHE A 765 22.11 20.61 -10.62
CA PHE A 765 22.06 19.83 -9.39
C PHE A 765 23.46 19.63 -8.80
N TYR A 766 24.43 19.16 -9.60
CA TYR A 766 25.81 18.98 -9.13
C TYR A 766 26.48 20.31 -8.78
N ARG A 767 26.21 21.40 -9.53
CA ARG A 767 26.70 22.73 -9.17
C ARG A 767 26.16 23.19 -7.81
N GLN A 768 24.88 22.97 -7.53
CA GLN A 768 24.28 23.30 -6.23
C GLN A 768 24.87 22.43 -5.11
N PHE A 769 25.05 21.13 -5.35
CA PHE A 769 25.66 20.22 -4.40
C PHE A 769 27.09 20.63 -4.03
N ILE A 770 27.93 20.96 -5.02
CA ILE A 770 29.31 21.39 -4.79
C ILE A 770 29.36 22.71 -4.02
N LEU A 771 28.55 23.70 -4.42
CA LEU A 771 28.49 25.00 -3.73
C LEU A 771 28.04 24.85 -2.27
N PHE A 772 27.05 23.99 -2.00
CA PHE A 772 26.60 23.72 -0.64
C PHE A 772 27.67 22.96 0.18
N SER A 773 28.32 21.95 -0.39
CA SER A 773 29.40 21.23 0.29
C SER A 773 30.56 22.16 0.67
N CYS A 774 30.92 23.12 -0.21
CA CYS A 774 31.89 24.17 0.14
C CYS A 774 31.38 25.06 1.28
N TYR A 775 30.12 25.52 1.23
CA TYR A 775 29.51 26.31 2.30
C TYR A 775 29.53 25.56 3.65
N PHE A 776 29.19 24.27 3.64
CA PHE A 776 29.16 23.43 4.84
C PHE A 776 30.56 23.21 5.43
N LEU A 777 31.59 22.98 4.58
CA LEU A 777 32.97 22.87 5.03
C LEU A 777 33.51 24.18 5.62
N ILE A 778 33.19 25.33 5.00
CA ILE A 778 33.56 26.64 5.54
C ILE A 778 32.86 26.88 6.88
N SER A 779 31.59 26.48 7.02
CA SER A 779 30.85 26.55 8.28
C SER A 779 31.49 25.69 9.37
N LEU A 780 31.94 24.48 9.05
CA LEU A 780 32.67 23.63 10.00
C LEU A 780 33.97 24.28 10.49
N VAL A 781 34.75 24.88 9.59
CA VAL A 781 35.99 25.59 9.95
C VAL A 781 35.70 26.82 10.81
N CYS A 782 34.65 27.57 10.47
CA CYS A 782 34.22 28.76 11.20
C CYS A 782 33.87 28.45 12.66
N PHE A 783 32.99 27.47 12.88
CA PHE A 783 32.47 27.18 14.22
C PHE A 783 33.47 26.43 15.10
N THR A 784 34.36 25.60 14.53
CA THR A 784 35.39 24.90 15.31
C THR A 784 36.51 25.81 15.81
N LEU A 785 36.79 26.91 15.11
CA LEU A 785 37.79 27.91 15.49
C LEU A 785 37.24 29.03 16.39
N ARG A 786 36.01 28.88 16.93
CA ARG A 786 35.41 29.87 17.83
C ARG A 786 36.10 29.81 19.21
N PRO A 787 36.59 30.93 19.75
CA PRO A 787 37.24 30.96 21.06
C PRO A 787 36.23 30.75 22.19
N GLY A 788 36.62 29.96 23.20
CA GLY A 788 35.83 29.77 24.41
C GLY A 788 35.66 31.07 25.22
N PRO A 789 34.69 31.12 26.15
CA PRO A 789 34.61 32.24 27.09
C PRO A 789 35.88 32.30 27.94
N PRO A 790 36.36 33.50 28.34
CA PRO A 790 37.46 33.60 29.28
C PRO A 790 37.06 32.94 30.61
N ASP A 791 37.94 32.14 31.19
CA ASP A 791 37.70 31.47 32.47
C ASP A 791 37.27 32.51 33.51
N ARG A 792 36.04 32.39 34.04
CA ARG A 792 35.65 33.11 35.25
C ARG A 792 36.57 32.61 36.35
N ALA A 793 37.57 33.43 36.72
CA ALA A 793 38.45 33.17 37.83
C ALA A 793 37.64 32.72 39.05
N LEU A 794 37.73 31.43 39.38
CA LEU A 794 37.24 30.87 40.63
C LEU A 794 37.93 31.68 41.73
N ASN A 795 37.16 32.37 42.58
CA ASN A 795 37.67 32.95 43.80
C ASN A 795 38.26 31.81 44.66
N THR A 796 39.59 31.65 44.59
CA THR A 796 40.37 30.76 45.45
C THR A 796 40.37 31.33 46.87
N THR A 797 39.28 31.12 47.63
CA THR A 797 39.23 31.32 49.09
C THR A 797 38.36 30.28 49.81
N ALA A 798 38.21 29.06 49.28
CA ALA A 798 37.43 28.00 49.95
C ALA A 798 38.00 26.58 49.82
N LEU A 799 39.33 26.44 49.71
CA LEU A 799 40.03 25.15 49.77
C LEU A 799 41.21 25.28 50.73
N ASN A 800 40.88 25.43 52.02
CA ASN A 800 41.78 25.17 53.15
C ASN A 800 40.95 25.12 54.44
N ALA A 801 40.08 24.12 54.55
CA ALA A 801 39.61 23.66 55.84
C ALA A 801 39.11 22.21 55.73
N THR A 802 39.66 21.34 56.58
CA THR A 802 39.25 19.96 56.86
C THR A 802 39.63 18.98 55.73
N VAL A 803 40.37 17.88 55.94
CA VAL A 803 40.35 16.89 57.04
C VAL A 803 41.72 16.19 57.14
N GLY A 804 42.07 15.74 58.35
CA GLY A 804 43.19 14.83 58.65
C GLY A 804 42.96 13.38 58.17
N PRO A 805 43.82 12.43 58.58
CA PRO A 805 44.16 11.26 57.75
C PRO A 805 43.27 10.04 58.00
N LEU A 806 43.02 9.21 56.97
CA LEU A 806 42.85 7.75 57.09
C LEU A 806 42.77 7.03 55.72
N ASN A 807 43.84 6.27 55.45
CA ASN A 807 44.07 4.96 54.77
C ASN A 807 43.25 4.45 53.56
N ASP A 808 44.06 3.99 52.58
CA ASP A 808 43.97 2.79 51.70
C ASP A 808 42.75 2.69 50.74
N THR A 809 42.85 2.38 49.45
CA THR A 809 43.91 1.81 48.57
C THR A 809 43.42 1.95 47.12
N ASP A 810 44.36 2.06 46.17
CA ASP A 810 44.29 1.65 44.75
C ASP A 810 43.36 2.41 43.76
N LEU A 811 43.93 3.29 42.93
CA LEU A 811 44.38 2.92 41.57
C LEU A 811 45.05 4.09 40.82
N VAL A 812 46.17 3.75 40.21
CA VAL A 812 47.20 4.55 39.53
C VAL A 812 46.76 4.97 38.12
N ILE A 813 46.99 6.24 37.74
CA ILE A 813 47.55 6.62 36.43
C ILE A 813 48.49 7.84 36.63
N GLU A 814 49.75 7.64 36.25
CA GLU A 814 50.88 8.59 36.27
C GLU A 814 50.73 9.70 35.22
N VAL A 815 51.13 10.93 35.55
CA VAL A 815 51.62 11.92 34.57
C VAL A 815 52.83 12.67 35.15
N GLU A 816 53.83 12.82 34.30
CA GLU A 816 55.23 13.13 34.53
C GLU A 816 55.57 14.54 35.03
N ASN A 817 56.74 14.60 35.67
CA ASN A 817 57.48 15.76 36.15
C ASN A 817 57.80 16.81 35.05
N CYS A 818 57.61 18.09 35.37
CA CYS A 818 58.31 19.19 34.71
C CYS A 818 59.62 19.51 35.45
N THR A 819 60.76 19.31 34.78
CA THR A 819 62.07 19.82 35.17
C THR A 819 62.42 21.06 34.35
N ILE A 820 62.92 22.09 35.03
CA ILE A 820 63.40 23.36 34.46
C ILE A 820 64.87 23.20 34.05
N PRO A 821 65.30 23.73 32.89
CA PRO A 821 66.71 24.04 32.68
C PRO A 821 66.96 25.55 32.73
N LEU A 822 67.88 25.94 33.60
CA LEU A 822 68.61 27.20 33.58
C LEU A 822 69.86 27.04 32.69
N ASN A 823 70.10 27.97 31.77
CA ASN A 823 71.46 28.43 31.43
C ASN A 823 71.42 29.80 30.75
N GLY A 824 72.31 30.69 31.23
CA GLY A 824 72.40 32.13 30.95
C GLY A 824 72.72 32.52 29.49
N SER A 825 72.93 33.79 29.15
CA SER A 825 73.54 34.89 29.91
C SER A 825 73.34 36.22 29.17
N GLU A 826 72.98 37.30 29.87
CA GLU A 826 73.54 38.67 29.72
C GLU A 826 72.99 39.56 30.85
N PHE A 827 73.87 40.41 31.41
CA PHE A 827 73.76 41.06 32.72
C PHE A 827 73.82 42.60 32.55
N ASP A 828 72.82 43.32 33.12
CA ASP A 828 72.81 44.64 33.84
C ASP A 828 73.63 45.88 33.37
N PRO A 829 73.34 47.15 33.78
CA PRO A 829 72.70 47.56 35.06
C PRO A 829 71.80 48.82 35.07
N GLY A 830 70.96 48.98 36.12
CA GLY A 830 70.59 50.30 36.63
C GLY A 830 69.20 50.45 37.24
N ALA A 831 69.05 50.12 38.53
CA ALA A 831 68.31 50.91 39.54
C ALA A 831 68.00 50.04 40.77
N VAL A 832 68.94 50.03 41.72
CA VAL A 832 68.63 49.77 43.13
C VAL A 832 68.80 51.09 43.85
N GLU A 833 67.77 51.56 44.54
CA GLU A 833 67.93 52.41 45.72
C GLU A 833 67.24 51.75 46.91
N ILE A 834 68.04 51.50 47.94
CA ILE A 834 67.63 51.10 49.29
C ILE A 834 67.68 52.36 50.15
N MET A 835 66.66 52.59 50.98
CA MET A 835 66.85 53.35 52.22
C MET A 835 66.31 52.60 53.44
N ASN A 836 67.13 52.66 54.49
CA ASN A 836 67.13 51.89 55.72
C ASN A 836 66.06 52.28 56.75
N GLY A 837 65.67 51.33 57.61
CA GLY A 837 65.04 51.61 58.91
C GLY A 837 64.54 50.40 59.72
N SER A 838 65.39 49.87 60.61
CA SER A 838 65.14 49.17 61.91
C SER A 838 63.99 48.15 62.12
N LYS A 839 64.38 46.91 62.48
CA LYS A 839 63.67 45.76 63.14
C LYS A 839 62.88 46.11 64.44
N PRO A 840 62.12 45.18 65.10
CA PRO A 840 61.55 43.87 64.71
C PRO A 840 60.04 43.65 65.09
N ASP A 841 59.51 42.45 64.80
CA ASP A 841 58.36 41.73 65.41
C ASP A 841 57.02 41.61 64.62
N GLY A 842 56.75 40.39 64.15
CA GLY A 842 55.42 39.74 64.06
C GLY A 842 54.44 40.17 62.96
N PRO A 843 53.87 39.25 62.15
CA PRO A 843 52.96 39.62 61.08
C PRO A 843 51.54 39.91 61.62
N GLN A 844 51.10 41.16 61.48
CA GLN A 844 49.69 41.54 61.59
C GLN A 844 49.13 41.77 60.19
N CYS A 845 48.10 40.99 59.82
CA CYS A 845 47.36 41.12 58.58
C CYS A 845 46.73 42.51 58.46
N ALA A 846 47.10 43.25 57.40
CA ALA A 846 46.50 44.51 57.05
C ALA A 846 45.26 44.30 56.17
N ARG A 847 44.17 44.89 56.64
CA ARG A 847 42.85 45.04 56.05
C ARG A 847 42.92 45.97 54.83
N PHE A 848 42.46 45.53 53.66
CA PHE A 848 42.12 46.43 52.55
C PHE A 848 40.60 46.57 52.44
N LYS A 849 40.15 47.83 52.53
CA LYS A 849 38.78 48.29 52.29
C LYS A 849 38.55 48.41 50.78
N SER A 850 37.32 48.10 50.39
CA SER A 850 36.70 48.41 49.11
C SER A 850 36.82 49.89 48.75
N HIS A 851 37.08 50.16 47.46
CA HIS A 851 36.71 51.44 46.85
C HIS A 851 35.58 51.23 45.85
N SER A 852 34.46 51.86 46.20
CA SER A 852 33.26 52.06 45.39
C SER A 852 33.52 53.05 44.24
N LYS A 853 32.74 52.86 43.17
CA LYS A 853 32.46 53.83 42.10
C LYS A 853 32.37 55.27 42.62
N GLU A 854 33.07 56.18 41.97
CA GLU A 854 32.74 57.60 41.96
C GLU A 854 32.64 58.10 40.52
N LYS A 855 31.51 58.76 40.23
CA LYS A 855 31.26 59.57 39.03
C LYS A 855 32.15 60.80 39.10
N ASP A 856 32.74 61.23 37.98
CA ASP A 856 32.83 62.66 37.72
C ASP A 856 32.90 63.04 36.24
N LYS A 857 32.34 64.23 35.97
CA LYS A 857 32.06 64.85 34.67
C LYS A 857 33.28 65.56 34.04
N ASP A 858 33.08 65.90 32.76
CA ASP A 858 33.72 66.96 31.97
C ASP A 858 35.12 66.71 31.37
N LYS A 859 35.13 66.42 30.06
CA LYS A 859 36.05 67.02 29.08
C LYS A 859 35.44 66.99 27.67
N ARG A 860 35.50 68.13 26.99
CA ARG A 860 35.05 68.38 25.60
C ARG A 860 35.91 67.61 24.57
N PRO A 861 35.37 67.32 23.37
CA PRO A 861 35.98 66.39 22.42
C PRO A 861 37.18 67.04 21.71
N ARG A 862 38.24 66.26 21.50
CA ARG A 862 39.33 66.58 20.57
C ARG A 862 39.41 65.49 19.51
N GLU A 863 39.37 65.94 18.28
CA GLU A 863 39.48 65.23 17.01
C GLU A 863 40.45 64.03 17.03
N SER A 864 39.90 62.81 17.14
CA SER A 864 40.19 61.63 16.28
C SER A 864 39.46 60.36 16.78
N ASP A 865 38.16 60.48 17.11
CA ASP A 865 37.34 59.41 17.71
C ASP A 865 36.90 58.32 16.70
N MET A 866 37.83 57.79 15.92
CA MET A 866 37.58 56.56 15.15
C MET A 866 38.49 55.42 15.59
N GLU A 867 39.74 55.66 15.99
CA GLU A 867 40.67 54.60 16.42
C GLU A 867 40.39 54.07 17.84
N GLY A 868 40.03 54.94 18.80
CA GLY A 868 39.75 54.51 20.19
C GLY A 868 38.47 53.69 20.36
N TRP A 869 37.46 53.90 19.50
CA TRP A 869 36.23 53.09 19.53
C TRP A 869 36.47 51.64 19.08
N TRP A 870 37.40 51.44 18.12
CA TRP A 870 37.77 50.10 17.68
C TRP A 870 38.61 49.37 18.72
N GLU A 871 39.49 50.06 19.43
CA GLU A 871 40.31 49.48 20.50
C GLU A 871 39.45 49.05 21.71
N ASP A 872 38.53 49.92 22.18
CA ASP A 872 37.56 49.57 23.26
C ASP A 872 36.67 48.38 22.87
N LEU A 873 36.18 48.33 21.63
CA LEU A 873 35.32 47.24 21.14
C LEU A 873 36.08 45.90 21.02
N THR A 874 37.37 45.94 20.69
CA THR A 874 38.22 44.73 20.62
C THR A 874 38.62 44.19 21.99
N GLU A 875 38.69 45.05 23.02
CA GLU A 875 38.95 44.62 24.41
C GLU A 875 37.70 44.04 25.09
N ASP A 876 36.52 44.62 24.85
CA ASP A 876 35.26 44.18 25.47
C ASP A 876 34.62 42.94 24.80
N CYS A 877 34.87 42.72 23.50
CA CYS A 877 34.21 41.67 22.71
C CYS A 877 35.17 40.53 22.32
N ARG A 878 35.05 39.35 22.95
CA ARG A 878 35.95 38.19 22.69
C ARG A 878 35.91 37.71 21.25
N LEU A 879 34.77 37.87 20.58
CA LEU A 879 34.55 37.43 19.20
C LEU A 879 35.19 38.37 18.16
N MET A 880 35.61 39.58 18.56
CA MET A 880 36.23 40.58 17.67
C MET A 880 37.77 40.62 17.73
N ASN A 881 38.43 39.71 18.46
CA ASN A 881 39.90 39.67 18.49
C ASN A 881 40.49 39.30 17.10
N PHE A 882 41.48 40.07 16.62
CA PHE A 882 42.17 39.91 15.32
C PHE A 882 43.64 39.47 15.42
N GLU A 883 44.18 39.29 16.63
CA GLU A 883 45.62 39.11 16.82
C GLU A 883 46.12 37.74 16.35
N SER A 884 45.34 36.68 16.59
CA SER A 884 45.76 35.31 16.28
C SER A 884 45.53 34.93 14.81
N TRP A 885 46.40 34.06 14.27
CA TRP A 885 46.22 33.48 12.93
C TRP A 885 44.88 32.73 12.80
N GLN A 886 44.48 32.03 13.86
CA GLN A 886 43.20 31.32 13.93
C GLN A 886 42.01 32.28 13.83
N ALA A 887 42.07 33.44 14.49
CA ALA A 887 41.01 34.44 14.44
C ALA A 887 40.87 35.08 13.04
N LYS A 888 41.98 35.31 12.33
CA LYS A 888 41.95 35.79 10.93
C LYS A 888 41.27 34.79 9.99
N VAL A 889 41.59 33.50 10.14
CA VAL A 889 40.95 32.42 9.36
C VAL A 889 39.45 32.36 9.68
N ARG A 890 39.06 32.36 10.96
CA ARG A 890 37.65 32.37 11.40
C ARG A 890 36.86 33.53 10.79
N ILE A 891 37.34 34.76 10.92
CA ILE A 891 36.62 35.96 10.44
C ILE A 891 36.51 35.96 8.92
N SER A 892 37.55 35.48 8.22
CA SER A 892 37.48 35.30 6.76
C SER A 892 36.42 34.27 6.35
N ALA A 893 36.27 33.19 7.11
CA ALA A 893 35.23 32.18 6.88
C ALA A 893 33.83 32.72 7.20
N GLU A 894 33.66 33.47 8.30
CA GLU A 894 32.40 34.13 8.66
C GLU A 894 31.93 35.12 7.58
N LEU A 895 32.85 35.91 7.04
CA LEU A 895 32.55 36.82 5.93
C LEU A 895 32.07 36.05 4.69
N LEU A 896 32.76 34.96 4.34
CA LEU A 896 32.36 34.11 3.22
C LEU A 896 30.98 33.46 3.44
N LEU A 897 30.69 33.02 4.66
CA LEU A 897 29.37 32.46 5.02
C LEU A 897 28.28 33.52 4.94
N TRP A 898 28.53 34.72 5.45
CA TRP A 898 27.57 35.82 5.39
C TRP A 898 27.28 36.24 3.94
N VAL A 899 28.32 36.38 3.10
CA VAL A 899 28.16 36.66 1.66
C VAL A 899 27.40 35.52 0.98
N GLY A 900 27.70 34.27 1.32
CA GLY A 900 26.99 33.09 0.81
C GLY A 900 25.51 33.08 1.18
N ALA A 901 25.18 33.37 2.44
CA ALA A 901 23.81 33.47 2.94
C ALA A 901 23.03 34.61 2.24
N LEU A 902 23.65 35.78 2.09
CA LEU A 902 23.07 36.92 1.38
C LEU A 902 22.79 36.58 -0.09
N ALA A 903 23.73 35.92 -0.77
CA ALA A 903 23.57 35.49 -2.15
C ALA A 903 22.44 34.45 -2.31
N TYR A 904 22.32 33.50 -1.37
CA TYR A 904 21.26 32.50 -1.39
C TYR A 904 19.87 33.12 -1.14
N VAL A 905 19.74 34.01 -0.16
CA VAL A 905 18.49 34.76 0.10
C VAL A 905 18.12 35.62 -1.11
N GLY A 906 19.09 36.30 -1.73
CA GLY A 906 18.87 37.06 -2.97
C GLY A 906 18.39 36.18 -4.13
N ALA A 907 18.95 34.98 -4.28
CA ALA A 907 18.50 34.00 -5.27
C ALA A 907 17.08 33.49 -4.99
N ALA A 908 16.74 33.22 -3.73
CA ALA A 908 15.40 32.80 -3.31
C ALA A 908 14.35 33.89 -3.55
N LEU A 909 14.67 35.16 -3.26
CA LEU A 909 13.80 36.30 -3.57
C LEU A 909 13.59 36.46 -5.08
N ARG A 910 14.64 36.25 -5.89
CA ARG A 910 14.51 36.23 -7.36
C ARG A 910 13.59 35.10 -7.82
N GLU A 911 13.70 33.91 -7.24
CA GLU A 911 12.83 32.75 -7.51
C GLU A 911 11.37 33.06 -7.18
N ALA A 912 11.11 33.62 -5.99
CA ALA A 912 9.76 34.00 -5.58
C ALA A 912 9.13 35.04 -6.52
N ARG A 913 9.91 35.99 -7.06
CA ARG A 913 9.42 37.03 -7.98
C ARG A 913 8.93 36.47 -9.31
N PHE A 914 9.64 35.53 -9.94
CA PHE A 914 9.22 35.01 -11.25
C PHE A 914 8.25 33.82 -11.17
N LEU A 915 8.24 33.08 -10.06
CA LEU A 915 7.35 31.93 -9.87
C LEU A 915 5.99 32.32 -9.27
N GLY A 916 5.94 33.45 -8.55
CA GLY A 916 4.81 33.86 -7.73
C GLY A 916 4.87 33.26 -6.32
N LEU A 917 4.38 34.01 -5.33
CA LEU A 917 4.52 33.67 -3.90
C LEU A 917 3.84 32.34 -3.53
N LYS A 918 2.64 32.09 -4.05
CA LYS A 918 1.86 30.87 -3.75
C LYS A 918 2.60 29.61 -4.22
N MET A 919 3.07 29.59 -5.47
CA MET A 919 3.83 28.46 -6.00
C MET A 919 5.20 28.31 -5.33
N PHE A 920 5.84 29.40 -4.92
CA PHE A 920 7.11 29.34 -4.19
C PHE A 920 6.95 28.65 -2.83
N ILE A 921 5.92 28.99 -2.06
CA ILE A 921 5.64 28.36 -0.76
C ILE A 921 5.33 26.87 -0.93
N GLU A 922 4.51 26.52 -1.92
CA GLU A 922 4.20 25.13 -2.24
C GLU A 922 5.43 24.33 -2.68
N ASN A 923 6.34 24.94 -3.45
CA ASN A 923 7.61 24.30 -3.79
C ASN A 923 8.48 24.07 -2.53
N LEU A 924 8.48 25.02 -1.60
CA LEU A 924 9.22 24.93 -0.35
C LEU A 924 8.65 23.85 0.59
N SER A 925 7.33 23.70 0.68
CA SER A 925 6.70 22.70 1.54
C SER A 925 7.02 21.26 1.12
N THR A 926 7.24 21.01 -0.17
CA THR A 926 7.65 19.68 -0.67
C THR A 926 9.06 19.27 -0.22
N VAL A 927 9.89 20.23 0.21
CA VAL A 927 11.29 20.01 0.63
C VAL A 927 11.56 20.77 1.94
N PRO A 928 11.23 20.18 3.11
CA PRO A 928 11.38 20.85 4.40
C PRO A 928 12.82 21.23 4.72
N SER A 929 13.80 20.44 4.28
CA SER A 929 15.22 20.75 4.48
C SER A 929 15.67 22.05 3.79
N ARG A 930 15.03 22.43 2.68
CA ARG A 930 15.27 23.72 2.01
C ARG A 930 14.71 24.90 2.82
N VAL A 931 13.57 24.69 3.52
CA VAL A 931 12.99 25.68 4.44
C VAL A 931 13.94 25.92 5.61
N MET A 932 14.44 24.84 6.22
CA MET A 932 15.38 24.91 7.35
C MET A 932 16.66 25.65 6.97
N PHE A 933 17.20 25.39 5.77
CA PHE A 933 18.38 26.10 5.28
C PHE A 933 18.10 27.58 4.93
N LEU A 934 16.93 27.90 4.39
CA LEU A 934 16.54 29.29 4.15
C LEU A 934 16.42 30.06 5.48
N LEU A 935 15.82 29.44 6.49
CA LEU A 935 15.75 29.99 7.84
C LEU A 935 17.16 30.19 8.42
N SER A 936 18.04 29.20 8.29
CA SER A 936 19.43 29.32 8.78
C SER A 936 20.19 30.46 8.09
N CYS A 937 19.99 30.65 6.78
CA CYS A 937 20.56 31.78 6.04
C CYS A 937 20.02 33.14 6.53
N ILE A 938 18.73 33.23 6.86
CA ILE A 938 18.14 34.46 7.42
C ILE A 938 18.71 34.76 8.80
N LEU A 939 18.83 33.75 9.67
CA LEU A 939 19.43 33.89 11.00
C LEU A 939 20.92 34.28 10.91
N MET A 940 21.66 33.74 9.91
CA MET A 940 23.06 34.11 9.64
C MET A 940 23.23 35.61 9.32
N LEU A 941 22.21 36.28 8.76
CA LEU A 941 22.27 37.72 8.49
C LEU A 941 22.17 38.57 9.77
N VAL A 942 21.68 38.01 10.89
CA VAL A 942 21.55 38.69 12.17
C VAL A 942 22.88 38.71 12.94
N LEU A 943 23.77 37.72 12.73
CA LEU A 943 25.02 37.59 13.49
C LEU A 943 25.91 38.86 13.48
N PRO A 944 26.13 39.57 12.36
CA PRO A 944 26.91 40.81 12.39
C PRO A 944 26.30 41.90 13.29
N THR A 945 24.96 41.95 13.42
CA THR A 945 24.29 42.93 14.27
C THR A 945 24.47 42.61 15.76
N LEU A 946 24.41 41.34 16.13
CA LEU A 946 24.69 40.89 17.51
C LEU A 946 26.14 41.12 17.89
N ARG A 947 27.05 40.91 16.94
CA ARG A 947 28.48 41.15 17.15
C ARG A 947 28.82 42.63 17.36
N LEU A 948 28.15 43.53 16.63
CA LEU A 948 28.29 44.97 16.84
C LEU A 948 27.72 45.44 18.19
N TRP A 949 26.82 44.64 18.80
CA TRP A 949 26.25 44.89 20.13
C TRP A 949 26.97 44.13 21.25
N CYS A 950 28.04 43.40 20.95
CA CYS A 950 28.83 42.62 21.92
C CYS A 950 27.97 41.61 22.73
N ALA A 951 26.93 41.04 22.10
CA ALA A 951 26.02 40.09 22.72
C ALA A 951 26.48 38.64 22.49
N ASP A 952 27.59 38.26 23.11
CA ASP A 952 28.31 37.01 22.83
C ASP A 952 27.53 35.73 23.19
N GLU A 953 26.74 35.75 24.28
CA GLU A 953 25.95 34.60 24.73
C GLU A 953 24.80 34.29 23.75
N GLU A 954 24.10 35.33 23.30
CA GLU A 954 23.01 35.21 22.32
C GLU A 954 23.54 34.79 20.93
N GLU A 955 24.74 35.25 20.56
CA GLU A 955 25.41 34.84 19.33
C GLU A 955 25.82 33.34 19.35
N ASP A 956 26.19 32.80 20.52
CA ASP A 956 26.46 31.39 20.72
C ASP A 956 25.20 30.53 20.58
N HIS A 957 24.09 30.93 21.22
CA HIS A 957 22.81 30.24 21.08
C HIS A 957 22.33 30.22 19.62
N LEU A 958 22.43 31.35 18.93
CA LEU A 958 22.00 31.45 17.52
C LEU A 958 22.89 30.61 16.59
N ALA A 959 24.21 30.57 16.82
CA ALA A 959 25.13 29.76 16.04
C ALA A 959 24.83 28.26 16.12
N VAL A 960 24.48 27.76 17.31
CA VAL A 960 24.07 26.35 17.49
C VAL A 960 22.82 26.04 16.67
N ILE A 961 21.82 26.94 16.69
CA ILE A 961 20.59 26.79 15.89
C ILE A 961 20.91 26.78 14.39
N ILE A 962 21.78 27.68 13.92
CA ILE A 962 22.21 27.74 12.51
C ILE A 962 22.89 26.44 12.08
N MET A 963 23.74 25.85 12.92
CA MET A 963 24.43 24.60 12.62
C MET A 963 23.45 23.42 12.52
N LEU A 964 22.55 23.27 13.50
CA LEU A 964 21.55 22.21 13.54
C LEU A 964 20.56 22.28 12.37
N THR A 965 20.20 23.49 11.94
CA THR A 965 19.27 23.69 10.82
C THR A 965 19.93 23.57 9.44
N THR A 966 21.26 23.75 9.35
CA THR A 966 22.02 23.64 8.09
C THR A 966 22.32 22.19 7.71
N ALA A 967 22.64 21.31 8.68
CA ALA A 967 23.02 19.92 8.41
C ALA A 967 21.95 19.09 7.67
N PRO A 968 20.64 19.17 7.99
CA PRO A 968 19.58 18.42 7.30
C PRO A 968 19.49 18.73 5.79
N TYR A 969 20.01 19.87 5.33
CA TYR A 969 20.02 20.19 3.90
C TYR A 969 20.91 19.25 3.09
N PHE A 970 21.92 18.61 3.71
CA PHE A 970 22.71 17.58 3.03
C PHE A 970 21.86 16.37 2.62
N LEU A 971 20.89 15.97 3.45
CA LEU A 971 19.98 14.84 3.18
C LEU A 971 19.12 15.06 1.92
N PHE A 972 18.86 16.32 1.54
CA PHE A 972 18.18 16.62 0.28
C PHE A 972 18.94 16.08 -0.94
N PHE A 973 20.26 16.24 -0.96
CA PHE A 973 21.10 15.76 -2.06
C PHE A 973 21.26 14.24 -2.02
N CYS A 974 21.32 13.65 -0.83
CA CYS A 974 21.32 12.20 -0.64
C CYS A 974 20.07 11.53 -1.24
N ARG A 975 18.94 12.25 -1.27
CA ARG A 975 17.68 11.78 -1.84
C ARG A 975 17.74 11.45 -3.34
N GLY A 976 18.69 12.03 -4.07
CA GLY A 976 18.87 11.81 -5.51
C GLY A 976 19.59 10.51 -5.88
N PHE A 977 20.19 9.81 -4.91
CA PHE A 977 20.93 8.57 -5.17
C PHE A 977 20.04 7.34 -5.00
N LYS A 978 20.20 6.36 -5.90
CA LYS A 978 19.35 5.17 -5.98
C LYS A 978 19.38 4.32 -4.69
N THR A 979 20.54 4.18 -4.06
CA THR A 979 20.69 3.38 -2.83
C THR A 979 20.24 4.14 -1.58
N VAL A 980 20.66 5.40 -1.44
CA VAL A 980 20.44 6.20 -0.22
C VAL A 980 19.06 6.87 -0.19
N GLY A 981 18.46 7.15 -1.36
CA GLY A 981 17.25 7.94 -1.48
C GLY A 981 16.03 7.42 -0.71
N PRO A 982 15.66 6.12 -0.86
CA PRO A 982 14.56 5.53 -0.10
C PRO A 982 14.76 5.61 1.42
N PHE A 983 15.99 5.40 1.91
CA PHE A 983 16.31 5.49 3.35
C PHE A 983 16.06 6.89 3.92
N VAL A 984 16.41 7.94 3.17
CA VAL A 984 16.17 9.33 3.60
C VAL A 984 14.68 9.62 3.74
N VAL A 985 13.85 9.13 2.80
CA VAL A 985 12.38 9.31 2.87
C VAL A 985 11.78 8.54 4.03
N MET A 986 12.28 7.33 4.28
CA MET A 986 11.88 6.55 5.44
C MET A 986 12.16 7.30 6.74
N ILE A 987 13.35 7.91 6.89
CA ILE A 987 13.67 8.75 8.05
C ILE A 987 12.67 9.91 8.17
N TYR A 988 12.36 10.62 7.09
CA TYR A 988 11.39 11.72 7.15
C TYR A 988 9.97 11.28 7.55
N ARG A 989 9.47 10.16 6.99
CA ARG A 989 8.14 9.62 7.33
C ARG A 989 8.10 9.11 8.76
N MET A 990 9.16 8.43 9.20
CA MET A 990 9.30 7.95 10.56
C MET A 990 9.32 9.12 11.56
N VAL A 991 10.06 10.19 11.29
CA VAL A 991 10.13 11.37 12.17
C VAL A 991 8.79 12.12 12.22
N MET A 992 8.11 12.33 11.09
CA MET A 992 6.86 13.11 11.04
C MET A 992 5.64 12.34 11.55
N GLY A 993 5.58 11.03 11.33
CA GLY A 993 4.43 10.20 11.69
C GLY A 993 4.64 9.39 12.96
N ASP A 994 5.59 8.45 12.91
CA ASP A 994 5.74 7.41 13.93
C ASP A 994 6.37 7.95 15.22
N LEU A 995 7.40 8.79 15.10
CA LEU A 995 8.06 9.43 16.22
C LEU A 995 7.12 10.43 16.92
N LEU A 996 6.30 11.18 16.18
CA LEU A 996 5.34 12.11 16.79
C LEU A 996 4.30 11.35 17.64
N ARG A 997 3.73 10.25 17.12
CA ARG A 997 2.80 9.41 17.88
C ARG A 997 3.47 8.82 19.12
N PHE A 998 4.70 8.34 18.98
CA PHE A 998 5.51 7.85 20.09
C PHE A 998 5.75 8.95 21.14
N VAL A 999 6.23 10.12 20.73
CA VAL A 999 6.52 11.26 21.63
C VAL A 999 5.25 11.71 22.34
N CYS A 1000 4.10 11.76 21.66
CA CYS A 1000 2.82 12.10 22.31
C CYS A 1000 2.46 11.10 23.43
N ILE A 1001 2.56 9.79 23.18
CA ILE A 1001 2.28 8.76 24.20
C ILE A 1001 3.29 8.85 25.34
N TYR A 1002 4.57 8.97 25.00
CA TYR A 1002 5.66 9.08 25.96
C TYR A 1002 5.55 10.33 26.84
N LEU A 1003 5.20 11.49 26.28
CA LEU A 1003 5.00 12.73 27.03
C LEU A 1003 3.86 12.63 28.05
N VAL A 1004 2.78 11.89 27.76
CA VAL A 1004 1.71 11.65 28.74
C VAL A 1004 2.24 10.94 29.98
N PHE A 1005 3.10 9.93 29.80
CA PHE A 1005 3.73 9.23 30.92
C PHE A 1005 4.75 10.12 31.64
N VAL A 1006 5.64 10.80 30.90
CA VAL A 1006 6.63 11.72 31.51
C VAL A 1006 5.95 12.81 32.32
N MET A 1007 4.89 13.42 31.82
CA MET A 1007 4.13 14.43 32.57
C MET A 1007 3.52 13.83 33.85
N GLY A 1008 2.90 12.65 33.78
CA GLY A 1008 2.32 11.99 34.95
C GLY A 1008 3.34 11.67 36.05
N PHE A 1009 4.49 11.08 35.68
CA PHE A 1009 5.54 10.75 36.66
C PHE A 1009 6.33 11.98 37.12
N SER A 1010 6.54 12.99 36.27
CA SER A 1010 7.25 14.22 36.65
C SER A 1010 6.56 14.99 37.78
N GLN A 1011 5.22 14.96 37.83
CA GLN A 1011 4.45 15.58 38.92
C GLN A 1011 4.68 14.86 40.25
N ALA A 1012 4.69 13.52 40.23
CA ALA A 1012 4.98 12.72 41.41
C ALA A 1012 6.41 12.95 41.93
N TYR A 1013 7.39 12.97 41.02
CA TYR A 1013 8.78 13.24 41.39
C TYR A 1013 9.01 14.67 41.87
N TYR A 1014 8.37 15.67 41.26
CA TYR A 1014 8.44 17.04 41.75
C TYR A 1014 8.02 17.13 43.22
N ILE A 1015 6.91 16.47 43.60
CA ILE A 1015 6.43 16.45 44.98
C ILE A 1015 7.42 15.74 45.92
N ILE A 1016 8.00 14.61 45.50
CA ILE A 1016 8.98 13.87 46.31
C ILE A 1016 10.24 14.72 46.54
N PHE A 1017 10.75 15.38 45.50
CA PHE A 1017 11.96 16.21 45.57
C PHE A 1017 11.75 17.56 46.27
N LEU A 1018 10.52 17.95 46.65
CA LEU A 1018 10.32 19.07 47.58
C LEU A 1018 10.85 18.78 48.98
N SER A 1019 10.99 17.49 49.34
CA SER A 1019 11.57 17.02 50.61
C SER A 1019 13.07 16.73 50.54
N PHE A 1020 13.75 17.22 49.50
CA PHE A 1020 15.17 16.96 49.30
C PHE A 1020 16.03 17.79 50.26
N ASP A 1021 16.92 17.13 51.00
CA ASP A 1021 17.82 17.74 51.97
C ASP A 1021 19.30 17.65 51.53
N ASN A 1022 20.04 18.75 51.57
CA ASN A 1022 21.43 18.83 51.14
C ASN A 1022 22.37 19.01 52.36
N PRO A 1023 23.31 18.08 52.62
CA PRO A 1023 24.19 18.16 53.80
C PRO A 1023 25.19 19.33 53.79
N ASN A 1024 25.32 20.06 52.67
CA ASN A 1024 26.27 21.17 52.51
C ASN A 1024 25.65 22.55 52.80
N THR A 1025 24.36 22.64 53.06
CA THR A 1025 23.65 23.90 53.36
C THR A 1025 23.35 24.03 54.88
N PRO A 1026 23.54 25.21 55.50
CA PRO A 1026 23.23 25.41 56.92
C PRO A 1026 21.72 25.36 57.20
N GLU A 1027 21.31 24.77 58.33
CA GLU A 1027 19.91 24.69 58.77
C GLU A 1027 19.21 26.06 58.69
N GLY A 1028 18.15 26.16 57.86
CA GLY A 1028 17.32 27.36 57.71
C GLY A 1028 17.55 28.20 56.44
N VAL A 1029 18.38 27.74 55.50
CA VAL A 1029 18.54 28.32 54.15
C VAL A 1029 17.74 27.50 53.13
N ASP A 1030 17.16 28.17 52.14
CA ASP A 1030 16.33 27.53 51.09
C ASP A 1030 17.20 26.66 50.15
N ASP A 1031 17.00 25.34 50.19
CA ASP A 1031 17.79 24.33 49.44
C ASP A 1031 17.39 24.20 47.97
N SER A 1032 16.43 25.01 47.49
CA SER A 1032 15.92 24.99 46.12
C SER A 1032 17.00 25.13 45.03
N VAL A 1033 18.14 25.76 45.31
CA VAL A 1033 19.24 25.89 44.34
C VAL A 1033 20.03 24.58 44.15
N SER A 1034 20.00 23.70 45.15
CA SER A 1034 20.77 22.45 45.15
C SER A 1034 19.93 21.21 44.88
N ASN A 1035 18.61 21.37 44.87
CA ASN A 1035 17.67 20.34 44.49
C ASN A 1035 17.89 19.95 43.01
N PRO A 1036 18.04 18.66 42.68
CA PRO A 1036 18.14 18.22 41.28
C PRO A 1036 16.84 18.43 40.47
N MET A 1037 15.70 18.65 41.11
CA MET A 1037 14.41 18.92 40.47
C MET A 1037 13.63 20.08 41.14
N PRO A 1038 14.11 21.34 41.05
CA PRO A 1038 13.57 22.46 41.81
C PRO A 1038 12.31 23.08 41.18
N SER A 1039 12.13 22.94 39.88
CA SER A 1039 10.97 23.45 39.13
C SER A 1039 10.27 22.34 38.37
N PRO A 1040 8.93 22.42 38.15
CA PRO A 1040 8.19 21.37 37.43
C PRO A 1040 8.69 21.16 35.99
N MET A 1041 9.25 22.21 35.35
CA MET A 1041 9.86 22.09 34.02
C MET A 1041 11.19 21.35 34.06
N GLU A 1042 12.00 21.56 35.11
CA GLU A 1042 13.23 20.81 35.32
C GLU A 1042 12.95 19.36 35.73
N SER A 1043 11.88 19.08 36.47
CA SER A 1043 11.43 17.71 36.75
C SER A 1043 11.07 16.97 35.46
N ILE A 1044 10.38 17.61 34.51
CA ILE A 1044 10.09 17.00 33.19
C ILE A 1044 11.39 16.70 32.43
N MET A 1045 12.34 17.65 32.42
CA MET A 1045 13.66 17.46 31.78
C MET A 1045 14.46 16.33 32.44
N ALA A 1046 14.47 16.27 33.76
CA ALA A 1046 15.18 15.24 34.52
C ALA A 1046 14.56 13.85 34.30
N MET A 1047 13.23 13.76 34.22
CA MET A 1047 12.52 12.52 33.86
C MET A 1047 12.85 12.05 32.44
N PHE A 1048 12.98 12.99 31.50
CA PHE A 1048 13.42 12.70 30.14
C PHE A 1048 14.86 12.17 30.12
N LEU A 1049 15.79 12.84 30.79
CA LEU A 1049 17.19 12.42 30.88
C LEU A 1049 17.35 11.05 31.56
N MET A 1050 16.58 10.81 32.62
CA MET A 1050 16.54 9.52 33.32
C MET A 1050 16.11 8.36 32.39
N SER A 1051 15.26 8.61 31.40
CA SER A 1051 14.86 7.62 30.39
C SER A 1051 15.95 7.32 29.35
N LEU A 1052 16.87 8.26 29.10
CA LEU A 1052 17.96 8.16 28.12
C LEU A 1052 19.26 7.59 28.72
N THR A 1053 19.17 6.91 29.87
CA THR A 1053 20.24 6.19 30.60
C THR A 1053 21.11 6.98 31.58
N SER A 1054 20.87 8.28 31.81
CA SER A 1054 21.62 9.07 32.82
C SER A 1054 20.95 9.03 34.21
N PHE A 1055 20.70 7.84 34.76
CA PHE A 1055 19.96 7.66 36.01
C PHE A 1055 20.83 7.63 37.27
N SER A 1056 22.16 7.49 37.15
CA SER A 1056 23.08 7.35 38.29
C SER A 1056 23.04 8.55 39.24
N ASP A 1057 23.01 9.76 38.69
CA ASP A 1057 23.06 11.01 39.48
C ASP A 1057 21.74 11.25 40.24
N TYR A 1058 20.61 10.84 39.65
CA TYR A 1058 19.29 10.97 40.26
C TYR A 1058 18.97 9.84 41.24
N TYR A 1059 19.46 8.63 40.98
CA TYR A 1059 19.23 7.47 41.84
C TYR A 1059 19.87 7.66 43.22
N GLY A 1060 21.08 8.21 43.28
CA GLY A 1060 21.74 8.58 44.54
C GLY A 1060 21.09 9.78 45.25
N ALA A 1061 20.31 10.59 44.54
CA ALA A 1061 19.57 11.71 45.14
C ALA A 1061 18.30 11.25 45.86
N PHE A 1062 17.78 10.04 45.56
CA PHE A 1062 16.60 9.49 46.25
C PHE A 1062 16.85 9.18 47.73
N ASP A 1063 18.09 8.84 48.09
CA ASP A 1063 18.52 8.56 49.47
C ASP A 1063 18.43 9.80 50.38
N ARG A 1064 18.28 10.99 49.78
CA ARG A 1064 18.24 12.29 50.46
C ARG A 1064 16.84 12.90 50.51
N THR A 1065 15.81 12.09 50.28
CA THR A 1065 14.41 12.50 50.34
C THR A 1065 13.69 11.75 51.45
N ASP A 1066 12.70 12.37 52.08
CA ASP A 1066 11.91 11.75 53.16
C ASP A 1066 11.16 10.48 52.71
N HIS A 1067 10.85 10.41 51.41
CA HIS A 1067 10.09 9.33 50.77
C HIS A 1067 10.97 8.39 49.93
N GLU A 1068 12.16 8.00 50.43
CA GLU A 1068 13.15 7.15 49.73
C GLU A 1068 12.54 5.89 49.10
N ILE A 1069 11.76 5.13 49.89
CA ILE A 1069 11.19 3.83 49.45
C ILE A 1069 10.18 4.04 48.31
N GLU A 1070 9.34 5.08 48.41
CA GLU A 1070 8.34 5.42 47.39
C GLU A 1070 9.02 5.89 46.10
N ALA A 1071 10.07 6.71 46.21
CA ALA A 1071 10.87 7.18 45.07
C ALA A 1071 11.55 6.04 44.31
N LYS A 1072 12.17 5.09 45.03
CA LYS A 1072 12.83 3.90 44.45
C LYS A 1072 11.84 2.94 43.79
N LEU A 1073 10.66 2.74 44.37
CA LEU A 1073 9.62 1.88 43.78
C LEU A 1073 9.04 2.50 42.52
N LEU A 1074 8.72 3.80 42.56
CA LEU A 1074 8.24 4.55 41.40
C LEU A 1074 9.27 4.54 40.25
N PHE A 1075 10.57 4.57 40.58
CA PHE A 1075 11.66 4.50 39.61
C PHE A 1075 11.71 3.16 38.88
N VAL A 1076 11.60 2.04 39.60
CA VAL A 1076 11.57 0.70 38.99
C VAL A 1076 10.35 0.56 38.08
N VAL A 1077 9.18 1.02 38.52
CA VAL A 1077 7.95 1.00 37.70
C VAL A 1077 8.12 1.84 36.44
N TYR A 1078 8.65 3.06 36.56
CA TYR A 1078 8.90 3.95 35.43
C TYR A 1078 9.90 3.32 34.43
N MET A 1079 11.00 2.75 34.91
CA MET A 1079 12.01 2.12 34.05
C MET A 1079 11.47 0.90 33.30
N ILE A 1080 10.62 0.08 33.94
CA ILE A 1080 9.95 -1.05 33.27
C ILE A 1080 9.02 -0.55 32.17
N ILE A 1081 8.17 0.44 32.47
CA ILE A 1081 7.22 1.02 31.51
C ILE A 1081 7.97 1.64 30.33
N VAL A 1082 8.99 2.45 30.60
CA VAL A 1082 9.82 3.10 29.57
C VAL A 1082 10.55 2.07 28.72
N ALA A 1083 11.15 1.03 29.31
CA ALA A 1083 11.83 -0.02 28.55
C ALA A 1083 10.86 -0.79 27.64
N ILE A 1084 9.66 -1.14 28.13
CA ILE A 1084 8.62 -1.82 27.34
C ILE A 1084 8.13 -0.92 26.20
N LEU A 1085 7.89 0.36 26.46
CA LEU A 1085 7.42 1.32 25.46
C LEU A 1085 8.51 1.64 24.41
N LEU A 1086 9.74 1.92 24.84
CA LEU A 1086 10.86 2.27 23.96
C LEU A 1086 11.28 1.11 23.07
N VAL A 1087 11.32 -0.12 23.60
CA VAL A 1087 11.79 -1.27 22.82
C VAL A 1087 10.67 -1.84 21.95
N ASN A 1088 9.48 -2.14 22.52
CA ASN A 1088 8.50 -2.94 21.79
C ASN A 1088 7.67 -2.12 20.80
N MET A 1089 7.28 -0.89 21.13
CA MET A 1089 6.48 -0.06 20.22
C MET A 1089 7.34 0.60 19.15
N LEU A 1090 8.54 1.08 19.49
CA LEU A 1090 9.45 1.69 18.53
C LEU A 1090 9.92 0.66 17.49
N ILE A 1091 10.35 -0.55 17.91
CA ILE A 1091 10.81 -1.59 16.98
C ILE A 1091 9.67 -2.06 16.08
N ALA A 1092 8.46 -2.24 16.62
CA ALA A 1092 7.30 -2.67 15.83
C ALA A 1092 6.88 -1.62 14.78
N MET A 1093 6.80 -0.33 15.16
CA MET A 1093 6.43 0.74 14.21
C MET A 1093 7.54 0.97 13.17
N MET A 1094 8.80 1.05 13.58
CA MET A 1094 9.93 1.22 12.66
C MET A 1094 10.08 0.03 11.70
N GLY A 1095 9.88 -1.20 12.19
CA GLY A 1095 9.95 -2.41 11.39
C GLY A 1095 8.88 -2.45 10.29
N ASN A 1096 7.63 -2.13 10.62
CA ASN A 1096 6.53 -2.11 9.66
C ASN A 1096 6.70 -0.99 8.62
N THR A 1097 7.09 0.22 9.04
CA THR A 1097 7.32 1.34 8.12
C THR A 1097 8.52 1.06 7.20
N TYR A 1098 9.59 0.45 7.73
CA TYR A 1098 10.73 0.00 6.92
C TYR A 1098 10.29 -1.01 5.86
N GLN A 1099 9.59 -2.08 6.27
CA GLN A 1099 9.18 -3.15 5.37
C GLN A 1099 8.28 -2.61 4.25
N LYS A 1100 7.28 -1.80 4.57
CA LYS A 1100 6.38 -1.19 3.58
C LYS A 1100 7.12 -0.31 2.56
N ILE A 1101 8.11 0.46 2.99
CA ILE A 1101 8.89 1.33 2.08
C ILE A 1101 9.91 0.49 1.28
N ALA A 1102 10.53 -0.51 1.88
CA ALA A 1102 11.48 -1.40 1.22
C ALA A 1102 10.80 -2.23 0.11
N GLU A 1103 9.54 -2.63 0.30
CA GLU A 1103 8.73 -3.32 -0.71
C GLU A 1103 8.43 -2.44 -1.93
N THR A 1104 8.37 -1.10 -1.77
CA THR A 1104 8.17 -0.15 -2.88
C THR A 1104 9.45 0.08 -3.71
N ARG A 1105 9.83 -0.90 -4.54
CA ARG A 1105 11.04 -0.94 -5.39
C ARG A 1105 11.27 0.33 -6.25
N ASN A 1106 10.20 1.04 -6.63
CA ASN A 1106 10.24 2.21 -7.52
C ASN A 1106 10.19 3.58 -6.81
N GLU A 1107 10.14 3.63 -5.47
CA GLU A 1107 10.03 4.90 -4.74
C GLU A 1107 11.22 5.84 -5.00
N TRP A 1108 12.42 5.30 -5.23
CA TRP A 1108 13.59 6.11 -5.60
C TRP A 1108 13.36 6.93 -6.88
N GLN A 1109 12.63 6.38 -7.86
CA GLN A 1109 12.35 7.06 -9.13
C GLN A 1109 11.44 8.25 -8.91
N ARG A 1110 10.41 8.10 -8.08
CA ARG A 1110 9.53 9.20 -7.66
C ARG A 1110 10.34 10.30 -6.97
N GLN A 1111 11.27 9.95 -6.09
CA GLN A 1111 12.10 10.93 -5.39
C GLN A 1111 13.03 11.71 -6.33
N TRP A 1112 13.66 10.99 -7.26
CA TRP A 1112 14.48 11.57 -8.31
C TRP A 1112 13.64 12.49 -9.20
N ALA A 1113 12.46 12.05 -9.65
CA ALA A 1113 11.53 12.84 -10.46
C ALA A 1113 11.12 14.14 -9.74
N ARG A 1114 10.78 14.07 -8.45
CA ARG A 1114 10.49 15.27 -7.62
C ARG A 1114 11.67 16.24 -7.60
N ILE A 1115 12.92 15.76 -7.50
CA ILE A 1115 14.11 16.63 -7.56
C ILE A 1115 14.22 17.28 -8.94
N VAL A 1116 14.00 16.53 -10.03
CA VAL A 1116 14.00 17.07 -11.40
C VAL A 1116 13.00 18.23 -11.51
N LEU A 1117 11.76 18.03 -11.04
CA LEU A 1117 10.72 19.05 -11.11
C LEU A 1117 11.02 20.26 -10.21
N VAL A 1118 11.55 20.06 -9.00
CA VAL A 1118 11.94 21.18 -8.11
C VAL A 1118 13.05 22.02 -8.74
N VAL A 1119 14.07 21.39 -9.36
CA VAL A 1119 15.15 22.10 -10.05
C VAL A 1119 14.63 22.80 -11.32
N GLU A 1120 13.69 22.20 -12.04
CA GLU A 1120 13.02 22.81 -13.20
C GLU A 1120 12.22 24.07 -12.83
N ARG A 1121 11.52 24.02 -11.70
CA ARG A 1121 10.76 25.18 -11.17
C ARG A 1121 11.67 26.36 -10.86
N GLY A 1122 12.91 26.12 -10.42
CA GLY A 1122 13.93 27.14 -10.19
C GLY A 1122 14.51 27.80 -11.46
N VAL A 1123 14.11 27.39 -12.66
CA VAL A 1123 14.57 27.97 -13.93
C VAL A 1123 13.60 29.06 -14.43
N PRO A 1124 14.07 30.24 -14.89
CA PRO A 1124 13.19 31.25 -15.47
C PRO A 1124 12.44 30.76 -16.72
N PRO A 1125 11.20 31.24 -16.99
CA PRO A 1125 10.34 30.74 -18.08
C PRO A 1125 10.99 30.76 -19.48
N ALA A 1126 11.65 31.85 -19.86
CA ALA A 1126 12.31 31.96 -21.17
C ALA A 1126 13.43 30.91 -21.37
N GLN A 1127 14.21 30.66 -20.31
CA GLN A 1127 15.25 29.64 -20.36
C GLN A 1127 14.65 28.23 -20.31
N ARG A 1128 13.51 28.06 -19.63
CA ARG A 1128 12.77 26.80 -19.58
C ARG A 1128 12.23 26.40 -20.95
N LEU A 1129 11.62 27.34 -21.67
CA LEU A 1129 11.18 27.16 -23.06
C LEU A 1129 12.34 26.78 -23.99
N LYS A 1130 13.50 27.45 -23.86
CA LYS A 1130 14.71 27.08 -24.61
C LYS A 1130 15.17 25.64 -24.34
N ASN A 1131 15.07 25.19 -23.08
CA ASN A 1131 15.42 23.81 -22.74
C ASN A 1131 14.39 22.81 -23.30
N LEU A 1132 13.09 23.13 -23.26
CA LEU A 1132 12.02 22.33 -23.90
C LEU A 1132 12.29 22.12 -25.40
N LEU A 1133 12.64 23.19 -26.11
CA LEU A 1133 12.98 23.12 -27.53
C LEU A 1133 14.23 22.30 -27.83
N ALA A 1134 15.12 22.11 -26.85
CA ALA A 1134 16.34 21.33 -27.03
C ALA A 1134 16.09 19.82 -27.04
N TYR A 1135 15.04 19.34 -26.37
CA TYR A 1135 14.70 17.92 -26.33
C TYR A 1135 13.40 17.53 -27.06
N SER A 1136 12.65 18.50 -27.57
CA SER A 1136 11.41 18.26 -28.32
C SER A 1136 11.60 18.46 -29.83
N GLN A 1137 10.84 17.71 -30.62
CA GLN A 1137 10.77 17.84 -32.08
C GLN A 1137 9.32 18.09 -32.51
N PRO A 1138 9.06 18.83 -33.60
CA PRO A 1138 7.71 19.00 -34.11
C PRO A 1138 7.23 17.72 -34.82
N MET A 1139 5.97 17.34 -34.58
CA MET A 1139 5.21 16.32 -35.32
C MET A 1139 4.72 16.87 -36.67
N ALA A 1140 4.14 16.00 -37.51
CA ALA A 1140 3.47 16.41 -38.75
C ALA A 1140 2.38 17.47 -38.50
N ASN A 1141 1.67 17.37 -37.38
CA ASN A 1141 0.62 18.29 -36.96
C ASN A 1141 1.15 19.60 -36.32
N GLY A 1142 2.47 19.82 -36.29
CA GLY A 1142 3.11 20.99 -35.67
C GLY A 1142 3.22 20.94 -34.15
N LYS A 1143 2.48 20.03 -33.48
CA LYS A 1143 2.60 19.79 -32.02
C LYS A 1143 4.02 19.31 -31.67
N ARG A 1144 4.53 19.75 -30.52
CA ARG A 1144 5.85 19.33 -30.04
C ARG A 1144 5.75 17.95 -29.38
N ALA A 1145 6.75 17.12 -29.64
CA ALA A 1145 6.79 15.74 -29.20
C ALA A 1145 8.19 15.32 -28.74
N LEU A 1146 8.21 14.31 -27.87
CA LEU A 1146 9.41 13.58 -27.50
C LEU A 1146 9.53 12.37 -28.41
N VAL A 1147 10.62 12.31 -29.17
CA VAL A 1147 10.90 11.19 -30.07
C VAL A 1147 11.70 10.15 -29.30
N LEU A 1148 11.13 8.97 -29.16
CA LEU A 1148 11.74 7.84 -28.47
C LEU A 1148 11.88 6.64 -29.43
N ARG A 1149 12.93 5.86 -29.19
CA ARG A 1149 13.13 4.55 -29.83
C ARG A 1149 12.73 3.48 -28.81
N ILE A 1150 11.66 2.76 -29.10
CA ILE A 1150 11.08 1.74 -28.23
C ILE A 1150 11.67 0.37 -28.65
N ASN A 1151 11.79 -0.55 -27.68
CA ASN A 1151 12.28 -1.93 -27.85
C ASN A 1151 13.72 -2.04 -28.38
N GLN A 1152 14.56 -1.05 -28.07
CA GLN A 1152 15.99 -1.10 -28.38
C GLN A 1152 16.72 -1.96 -27.33
N LYS A 1153 17.51 -2.96 -27.77
CA LYS A 1153 18.36 -3.73 -26.86
C LYS A 1153 19.48 -2.84 -26.32
N ASP A 1154 20.01 -3.18 -25.13
CA ASP A 1154 21.10 -2.41 -24.55
C ASP A 1154 22.39 -2.50 -25.40
N GLU A 1155 22.62 -3.62 -26.08
CA GLU A 1155 23.68 -3.79 -27.09
C GLU A 1155 23.53 -2.76 -28.23
N ASP A 1156 22.34 -2.64 -28.82
CA ASP A 1156 22.07 -1.67 -29.89
C ASP A 1156 22.29 -0.21 -29.43
N LYS A 1157 22.11 0.09 -28.13
CA LYS A 1157 22.37 1.41 -27.56
C LYS A 1157 23.87 1.69 -27.47
N GLU A 1158 24.67 0.70 -27.11
CA GLU A 1158 26.12 0.80 -27.04
C GLU A 1158 26.73 0.98 -28.43
N GLU A 1159 26.33 0.15 -29.40
CA GLU A 1159 26.77 0.29 -30.80
C GLU A 1159 26.44 1.68 -31.36
N MET A 1160 25.22 2.18 -31.12
CA MET A 1160 24.85 3.53 -31.55
C MET A 1160 25.67 4.63 -30.88
N LYS A 1161 26.06 4.44 -29.62
CA LYS A 1161 26.91 5.39 -28.90
C LYS A 1161 28.30 5.44 -29.53
N GLU A 1162 28.85 4.29 -29.91
CA GLU A 1162 30.10 4.20 -30.65
C GLU A 1162 29.98 4.86 -32.03
N ILE A 1163 28.90 4.61 -32.78
CA ILE A 1163 28.65 5.27 -34.07
C ILE A 1163 28.55 6.80 -33.92
N LEU A 1164 27.86 7.29 -32.89
CA LEU A 1164 27.77 8.72 -32.59
C LEU A 1164 29.13 9.31 -32.21
N GLU A 1165 29.96 8.56 -31.50
CA GLU A 1165 31.32 8.96 -31.15
C GLU A 1165 32.22 8.98 -32.39
N MET A 1166 32.11 8.00 -33.28
CA MET A 1166 32.76 7.98 -34.60
C MET A 1166 32.32 9.17 -35.45
N LYS A 1167 31.02 9.51 -35.46
CA LYS A 1167 30.51 10.69 -36.18
C LYS A 1167 31.07 11.99 -35.60
N ARG A 1168 31.10 12.14 -34.27
CA ARG A 1168 31.68 13.33 -33.61
C ARG A 1168 33.17 13.47 -33.88
N THR A 1169 33.93 12.37 -33.85
CA THR A 1169 35.36 12.40 -34.17
C THR A 1169 35.56 12.77 -35.65
N HIS A 1170 34.76 12.22 -36.56
CA HIS A 1170 34.76 12.60 -37.97
C HIS A 1170 34.45 14.10 -38.17
N GLU A 1171 33.37 14.62 -37.57
CA GLU A 1171 33.01 16.04 -37.65
C GLU A 1171 34.10 16.95 -37.09
N ARG A 1172 34.76 16.58 -35.98
CA ARG A 1172 35.93 17.31 -35.43
C ARG A 1172 37.10 17.31 -36.40
N ILE A 1173 37.38 16.18 -37.06
CA ILE A 1173 38.44 16.09 -38.08
C ILE A 1173 38.10 16.97 -39.28
N VAL A 1174 36.86 16.94 -39.75
CA VAL A 1174 36.37 17.78 -40.86
C VAL A 1174 36.45 19.27 -40.49
N ALA A 1175 36.05 19.65 -39.28
CA ALA A 1175 36.14 21.03 -38.80
C ALA A 1175 37.60 21.50 -38.72
N LYS A 1176 38.51 20.66 -38.22
CA LYS A 1176 39.96 20.94 -38.22
C LYS A 1176 40.53 21.05 -39.63
N ARG A 1177 40.08 20.22 -40.58
CA ARG A 1177 40.45 20.33 -42.00
C ARG A 1177 39.97 21.64 -42.59
N LYS A 1178 38.70 22.01 -42.41
CA LYS A 1178 38.15 23.31 -42.84
C LYS A 1178 38.87 24.51 -42.22
N GLN A 1179 39.24 24.43 -40.94
CA GLN A 1179 40.05 25.47 -40.29
C GLN A 1179 41.45 25.57 -40.88
N ARG A 1180 42.11 24.43 -41.17
CA ARG A 1180 43.41 24.41 -41.84
C ARG A 1180 43.34 24.93 -43.28
N GLU A 1181 42.32 24.54 -44.02
CA GLU A 1181 42.05 25.05 -45.38
C GLU A 1181 41.76 26.55 -45.37
N ALA A 1182 40.99 27.05 -44.40
CA ALA A 1182 40.77 28.48 -44.20
C ALA A 1182 42.06 29.23 -43.82
N GLN A 1183 42.94 28.62 -43.01
CA GLN A 1183 44.25 29.18 -42.67
C GLN A 1183 45.22 29.16 -43.86
N LEU A 1184 45.18 28.13 -44.69
CA LEU A 1184 45.93 28.02 -45.96
C LEU A 1184 45.45 29.04 -46.99
N ALA A 1185 44.13 29.23 -47.11
CA ALA A 1185 43.52 30.26 -47.94
C ALA A 1185 43.84 31.69 -47.45
N ALA A 1186 44.10 31.86 -46.15
CA ALA A 1186 44.48 33.14 -45.53
C ALA A 1186 45.99 33.50 -45.65
N GLY A 1187 46.79 32.74 -46.41
CA GLY A 1187 48.09 33.21 -46.93
C GLY A 1187 49.22 33.37 -45.90
N LYS A 1188 49.57 32.33 -45.14
CA LYS A 1188 50.90 32.20 -44.51
C LYS A 1188 51.46 30.80 -44.73
N GLY A 1189 52.62 30.74 -45.38
CA GLY A 1189 53.13 29.56 -46.08
C GLY A 1189 53.80 28.45 -45.25
N HIS A 1190 53.93 27.31 -45.97
CA HIS A 1190 54.87 26.18 -45.87
C HIS A 1190 55.07 25.43 -44.54
N LEU A 1191 54.54 24.20 -44.50
CA LEU A 1191 55.04 23.06 -43.71
C LEU A 1191 54.91 21.78 -44.58
N PRO A 1192 55.82 20.80 -44.46
CA PRO A 1192 55.95 19.68 -45.40
C PRO A 1192 54.84 18.63 -45.20
N PRO A 1193 54.59 17.76 -46.21
CA PRO A 1193 53.56 16.74 -46.12
C PRO A 1193 54.02 15.61 -45.19
N THR A 1194 53.22 15.33 -44.16
CA THR A 1194 53.30 14.07 -43.42
C THR A 1194 52.59 12.96 -44.21
N PRO A 1195 53.14 11.74 -44.28
CA PRO A 1195 52.59 10.68 -45.10
C PRO A 1195 51.22 10.23 -44.56
N ALA A 1196 50.27 10.03 -45.47
CA ALA A 1196 48.98 9.42 -45.19
C ALA A 1196 49.22 8.00 -44.64
N ARG A 1197 48.88 7.77 -43.36
CA ARG A 1197 48.59 6.42 -42.90
C ARG A 1197 47.15 6.12 -43.33
N ASP A 1198 47.04 5.42 -44.45
CA ASP A 1198 45.82 4.74 -44.84
C ASP A 1198 45.50 3.72 -43.75
N TYR A 1199 44.39 3.92 -43.04
CA TYR A 1199 43.77 2.86 -42.27
C TYR A 1199 42.97 1.99 -43.24
N PRO A 1200 43.22 0.67 -43.32
CA PRO A 1200 42.40 -0.19 -44.16
C PRO A 1200 41.02 -0.30 -43.51
N ILE A 1201 40.01 0.24 -44.19
CA ILE A 1201 38.62 -0.15 -43.93
C ILE A 1201 38.46 -1.54 -44.55
N THR A 1202 38.65 -2.58 -43.75
CA THR A 1202 38.18 -3.91 -44.12
C THR A 1202 36.65 -3.93 -44.00
N LYS A 1203 36.01 -4.41 -45.07
CA LYS A 1203 34.56 -4.50 -45.27
C LYS A 1203 33.83 -5.20 -44.13
#